data_AF-A0A157ZBX2-F1
#
_entry.id   AF-A0A157ZBX2-F1
#
_cell.length_a   1.000
_cell.length_b   1.000
_cell.length_c   1.000
_cell.angle_alpha   90.00
_cell.angle_beta   90.00
_cell.angle_gamma   90.00
#
_symmetry.space_group_name_H-M   'P 1'
#
loop_
_entity.id
_entity.type
_entity.pdbx_description
1 polymer ?
#
loop_
_entity_poly.entity_id
_entity_poly.type
_entity_poly.pdbx_seq_one_letter_code
_entity_poly.pdbx_strand_id
1 'polypeptide(L)'
;MGVKRKLSNFLDLDAYSSLEQRAIIEDLDAYSGYARPETSGWISGSFELAKTSLIPSLLRRLHLVLLLLECFLQVTKHKLTGLRWEGNQSTWERFIGAIYSPSFFAASTSRRYELTRCLVLALECTDWRAPRDWVKRHYPVYNLTTGAIERCLERYESSELKVKAVRLWMNWPGSNIKGDRTWFELFEVRQNFGQKFTHEFHVACAAFFSRRRSTRIPLQRELPAFMAANVNLTLRARTDGEASTDFFRALSVYYLKNKSPKLSIDSAVIIWRCEFFTFANSLISQGIFAEPDAGIPSPPDRHVVGSRTHTKIIDGIETRTKTVTPIALLPLADEEALSALRERVQLDIDTLRQWATAKIDIVWKRYLTRVKSWQLGRPHPLYRRETPAENSGGRRPSALENAAATLHYNGYVCADDCIDENHYNLESIFGGDSLTNIAQALGLPTLGTLLPFATLLVIENNEITPAFLETSELYSKDGSRTGFGRTQGGYFVRGFKHRKGKGQAEQTLLVNSASARTLLQIICLTKVCREYLKKQKNDSAHFLLLSTGRAFGYPTRLRRTVDMIGSDRSRRDLSLEFVNLAGCSKEYADYLVTGFGLSPIRAQLVTKLYLDTHDTAEVARALGHSRFRYRQVCRYVPENVVNFFMERWVRIHQTRFVVEALVDSPYRLVASGLANESELVQFMENHCTDLHQTESFSNDGPPGVRERLKDATTLIGIDAGVMTVLCSISVACAGGSRVPSARANFWVEVADPLIAEIESIREIRPDLARYLDEGRALADAALVEEIIFE
;
A
#
# COMPACT_ATOMS: atom_id res chain seq x y z
N MET A 1 16.21 -28.16 27.94
CA MET A 1 17.70 -28.09 27.88
C MET A 1 18.31 -28.75 26.63
N GLY A 2 17.67 -29.73 25.97
CA GLY A 2 18.22 -30.39 24.77
C GLY A 2 18.41 -29.48 23.54
N VAL A 3 17.51 -28.52 23.31
CA VAL A 3 17.55 -27.58 22.16
C VAL A 3 18.83 -26.74 22.12
N LYS A 4 19.41 -26.41 23.28
CA LYS A 4 20.63 -25.59 23.39
C LYS A 4 21.91 -26.32 23.00
N ARG A 5 21.94 -27.66 23.04
CA ARG A 5 23.19 -28.45 22.92
C ARG A 5 23.56 -28.83 21.49
N LYS A 6 22.58 -28.92 20.58
CA LYS A 6 22.81 -29.53 19.26
C LYS A 6 23.48 -28.60 18.25
N LEU A 7 23.09 -27.33 18.23
CA LEU A 7 23.72 -26.31 17.37
C LEU A 7 24.91 -25.61 18.06
N SER A 8 24.97 -25.63 19.41
CA SER A 8 26.08 -25.01 20.15
C SER A 8 27.43 -25.66 19.89
N ASN A 9 27.47 -26.96 19.61
CA ASN A 9 28.71 -27.70 19.34
C ASN A 9 29.36 -27.33 17.99
N PHE A 10 28.71 -26.49 17.19
CA PHE A 10 29.18 -26.08 15.87
C PHE A 10 29.59 -24.60 15.80
N LEU A 11 29.54 -23.87 16.93
CA LEU A 11 29.81 -22.44 17.01
C LEU A 11 31.29 -22.05 16.77
N ASP A 12 32.24 -22.98 16.93
CA ASP A 12 33.69 -22.67 16.98
C ASP A 12 34.53 -23.16 15.77
N LEU A 13 33.92 -23.46 14.61
CA LEU A 13 34.62 -24.12 13.48
C LEU A 13 34.75 -23.30 12.19
N ASP A 14 34.83 -21.96 12.23
CA ASP A 14 35.44 -21.11 11.17
C ASP A 14 35.38 -19.61 11.51
N ALA A 15 36.33 -18.82 10.99
CA ALA A 15 36.41 -17.36 11.19
C ALA A 15 35.30 -16.53 10.50
N TYR A 16 34.34 -17.16 9.81
CA TYR A 16 33.44 -16.49 8.86
C TYR A 16 31.93 -16.67 9.11
N SER A 17 31.52 -17.25 10.24
CA SER A 17 30.29 -16.89 10.99
C SER A 17 30.08 -17.91 12.09
N SER A 18 29.92 -17.44 13.33
CA SER A 18 29.29 -18.24 14.39
C SER A 18 27.91 -18.65 13.87
N LEU A 19 27.58 -19.94 13.88
CA LEU A 19 26.24 -20.39 13.50
C LEU A 19 25.22 -19.64 14.36
N GLU A 20 24.40 -18.79 13.73
CA GLU A 20 23.27 -18.18 14.41
C GLU A 20 22.41 -19.29 15.05
N GLN A 21 21.99 -19.10 16.30
CA GLN A 21 21.09 -20.03 16.98
C GLN A 21 19.69 -19.96 16.32
N ARG A 22 19.53 -20.66 15.20
CA ARG A 22 18.29 -20.68 14.41
C ARG A 22 17.99 -22.06 13.82
N ALA A 23 16.75 -22.25 13.40
CA ALA A 23 16.34 -23.48 12.74
C ALA A 23 17.07 -23.65 11.39
N ILE A 24 17.26 -24.90 10.95
CA ILE A 24 17.83 -25.18 9.63
C ILE A 24 16.91 -24.62 8.52
N ILE A 25 15.60 -24.78 8.66
CA ILE A 25 14.59 -24.26 7.73
C ILE A 25 13.69 -23.27 8.47
N GLU A 26 13.65 -22.03 7.99
CA GLU A 26 12.76 -20.97 8.52
C GLU A 26 11.64 -20.59 7.54
N ASP A 27 11.93 -20.62 6.24
CA ASP A 27 10.98 -20.28 5.18
C ASP A 27 11.07 -21.30 4.05
N LEU A 28 10.02 -22.10 3.85
CA LEU A 28 9.98 -23.15 2.83
C LEU A 28 10.05 -22.59 1.41
N ASP A 29 9.56 -21.37 1.17
CA ASP A 29 9.54 -20.77 -0.16
C ASP A 29 10.97 -20.38 -0.62
N ALA A 30 11.88 -20.17 0.33
CA ALA A 30 13.28 -19.84 0.07
C ALA A 30 14.10 -20.98 -0.57
N TYR A 31 13.52 -22.19 -0.66
CA TYR A 31 14.18 -23.40 -1.18
C TYR A 31 13.57 -23.90 -2.49
N SER A 32 12.73 -23.11 -3.17
CA SER A 32 12.03 -23.56 -4.38
C SER A 32 12.99 -24.03 -5.49
N GLY A 33 14.21 -23.47 -5.56
CA GLY A 33 15.23 -23.81 -6.56
C GLY A 33 16.29 -24.82 -6.11
N TYR A 34 16.18 -25.40 -4.91
CA TYR A 34 17.20 -26.34 -4.42
C TYR A 34 17.10 -27.68 -5.17
N ALA A 35 18.26 -28.22 -5.55
CA ALA A 35 18.35 -29.55 -6.12
C ALA A 35 17.84 -30.60 -5.13
N ARG A 36 17.13 -31.62 -5.64
CA ARG A 36 16.48 -32.66 -4.84
C ARG A 36 17.01 -34.07 -5.15
N PRO A 37 18.34 -34.29 -5.13
CA PRO A 37 18.91 -35.58 -5.54
C PRO A 37 18.42 -36.75 -4.68
N GLU A 38 18.15 -36.55 -3.39
CA GLU A 38 17.78 -37.64 -2.48
C GLU A 38 16.29 -38.02 -2.54
N THR A 39 15.41 -37.15 -3.03
CA THR A 39 13.96 -37.40 -3.15
C THR A 39 13.47 -37.47 -4.60
N SER A 40 14.29 -37.09 -5.58
CA SER A 40 14.00 -37.28 -7.00
C SER A 40 13.99 -38.76 -7.41
N GLY A 41 13.29 -39.10 -8.49
CA GLY A 41 13.22 -40.46 -9.01
C GLY A 41 12.22 -41.33 -8.24
N TRP A 42 12.64 -42.52 -7.81
CA TRP A 42 11.75 -43.54 -7.26
C TRP A 42 10.96 -43.09 -6.01
N ILE A 43 11.55 -42.26 -5.14
CA ILE A 43 10.86 -41.70 -3.98
C ILE A 43 9.70 -40.79 -4.43
N SER A 44 9.99 -39.80 -5.28
CA SER A 44 8.94 -38.94 -5.84
C SER A 44 7.88 -39.73 -6.60
N GLY A 45 8.28 -40.76 -7.36
CA GLY A 45 7.37 -41.65 -8.10
C GLY A 45 6.38 -42.38 -7.19
N SER A 46 6.84 -42.91 -6.04
CA SER A 46 5.94 -43.55 -5.08
C SER A 46 4.97 -42.56 -4.42
N PHE A 47 5.38 -41.30 -4.21
CA PHE A 47 4.49 -40.24 -3.71
C PHE A 47 3.51 -39.72 -4.78
N GLU A 48 3.83 -39.80 -6.08
CA GLU A 48 2.88 -39.51 -7.16
C GLU A 48 1.71 -40.50 -7.16
N LEU A 49 1.96 -41.78 -6.91
CA LEU A 49 0.90 -42.81 -6.82
C LEU A 49 -0.07 -42.51 -5.67
N ALA A 50 0.44 -42.06 -4.53
CA ALA A 50 -0.38 -41.67 -3.38
C ALA A 50 -1.30 -40.47 -3.69
N LYS A 51 -1.02 -39.68 -4.74
CA LYS A 51 -1.86 -38.51 -5.06
C LYS A 51 -3.28 -38.87 -5.44
N THR A 52 -3.48 -40.04 -6.04
CA THR A 52 -4.82 -40.53 -6.43
C THR A 52 -5.71 -40.85 -5.24
N SER A 53 -5.11 -41.11 -4.07
CA SER A 53 -5.80 -41.57 -2.86
C SER A 53 -5.89 -40.49 -1.77
N LEU A 54 -5.15 -39.39 -1.89
CA LEU A 54 -5.13 -38.30 -0.91
C LEU A 54 -6.17 -37.22 -1.23
N ILE A 55 -6.79 -36.67 -0.18
CA ILE A 55 -7.72 -35.54 -0.32
C ILE A 55 -7.00 -34.26 -0.84
N PRO A 56 -7.69 -33.38 -1.60
CA PRO A 56 -7.08 -32.18 -2.21
C PRO A 56 -6.38 -31.21 -1.26
N SER A 57 -6.79 -31.15 0.01
CA SER A 57 -6.14 -30.30 1.03
C SER A 57 -4.75 -30.81 1.43
N LEU A 58 -4.54 -32.14 1.45
CA LEU A 58 -3.27 -32.77 1.78
C LEU A 58 -2.33 -32.83 0.57
N LEU A 59 -2.88 -33.05 -0.63
CA LEU A 59 -2.12 -32.99 -1.90
C LEU A 59 -1.31 -31.70 -2.04
N ARG A 60 -1.93 -30.57 -1.68
CA ARG A 60 -1.28 -29.26 -1.70
C ARG A 60 -0.09 -29.13 -0.75
N ARG A 61 0.12 -30.07 0.19
CA ARG A 61 1.18 -30.03 1.20
C ARG A 61 2.27 -31.07 0.98
N LEU A 62 2.01 -32.06 0.13
CA LEU A 62 2.95 -33.17 -0.15
C LEU A 62 4.31 -32.67 -0.66
N HIS A 63 4.31 -31.65 -1.51
CA HIS A 63 5.55 -31.06 -2.03
C HIS A 63 6.44 -30.45 -0.94
N LEU A 64 5.85 -29.96 0.16
CA LEU A 64 6.58 -29.42 1.31
C LEU A 64 7.15 -30.53 2.18
N VAL A 65 6.42 -31.64 2.34
CA VAL A 65 6.91 -32.84 3.01
C VAL A 65 8.14 -33.39 2.28
N LEU A 66 8.09 -33.47 0.96
CA LEU A 66 9.23 -33.89 0.14
C LEU A 66 10.43 -32.96 0.27
N LEU A 67 10.21 -31.64 0.31
CA LEU A 67 11.28 -30.65 0.52
C LEU A 67 11.95 -30.81 1.89
N LEU A 68 11.15 -31.00 2.95
CA LEU A 68 11.68 -31.25 4.29
C LEU A 68 12.43 -32.58 4.36
N LEU A 69 11.94 -33.62 3.67
CA LEU A 69 12.59 -34.92 3.59
C LEU A 69 13.93 -34.82 2.89
N GLU A 70 14.01 -34.08 1.78
CA GLU A 70 15.27 -33.79 1.09
C GLU A 70 16.30 -33.17 2.02
N CYS A 71 15.90 -32.11 2.75
CA CYS A 71 16.76 -31.48 3.75
C CYS A 71 17.23 -32.50 4.80
N PHE A 72 16.30 -33.25 5.39
CA PHE A 72 16.59 -34.24 6.42
C PHE A 72 17.61 -35.29 5.95
N LEU A 73 17.44 -35.85 4.75
CA LEU A 73 18.35 -36.86 4.20
C LEU A 73 19.74 -36.27 3.93
N GLN A 74 19.81 -35.03 3.42
CA GLN A 74 21.08 -34.37 3.15
C GLN A 74 21.84 -33.97 4.42
N VAL A 75 21.14 -33.44 5.44
CA VAL A 75 21.77 -32.96 6.68
C VAL A 75 22.09 -34.07 7.68
N THR A 76 21.49 -35.25 7.53
CA THR A 76 21.78 -36.42 8.37
C THR A 76 22.61 -37.46 7.64
N LYS A 77 23.03 -38.51 8.34
CA LYS A 77 23.68 -39.70 7.73
C LYS A 77 22.66 -40.73 7.22
N HIS A 78 21.35 -40.49 7.37
CA HIS A 78 20.32 -41.43 7.00
C HIS A 78 20.00 -41.41 5.50
N LYS A 79 19.56 -42.55 4.98
CA LYS A 79 19.10 -42.75 3.60
C LYS A 79 17.87 -43.64 3.59
N LEU A 80 17.05 -43.54 2.54
CA LEU A 80 15.99 -44.49 2.27
C LEU A 80 16.52 -45.59 1.36
N THR A 81 16.32 -46.86 1.72
CA THR A 81 16.79 -48.02 0.97
C THR A 81 15.61 -48.79 0.40
N GLY A 82 15.24 -48.47 -0.84
CA GLY A 82 14.11 -49.11 -1.54
C GLY A 82 12.75 -48.91 -0.88
N LEU A 83 11.77 -49.70 -1.31
CA LEU A 83 10.36 -49.55 -0.92
C LEU A 83 9.90 -50.46 0.23
N ARG A 84 10.81 -51.24 0.84
CA ARG A 84 10.44 -52.07 2.00
C ARG A 84 10.26 -51.20 3.25
N TRP A 85 9.17 -51.42 3.98
CA TRP A 85 8.85 -50.65 5.18
C TRP A 85 9.88 -50.85 6.29
N GLU A 86 10.25 -52.09 6.57
CA GLU A 86 11.08 -52.47 7.72
C GLU A 86 12.46 -51.82 7.68
N GLY A 87 13.04 -51.69 6.47
CA GLY A 87 14.33 -51.04 6.25
C GLY A 87 14.29 -49.51 6.42
N ASN A 88 13.11 -48.90 6.33
CA ASN A 88 12.96 -47.44 6.31
C ASN A 88 12.21 -46.88 7.53
N GLN A 89 11.57 -47.72 8.35
CA GLN A 89 10.75 -47.29 9.49
C GLN A 89 11.52 -46.34 10.43
N SER A 90 12.75 -46.68 10.80
CA SER A 90 13.57 -45.84 11.69
C SER A 90 13.87 -44.46 11.09
N THR A 91 14.11 -44.41 9.78
CA THR A 91 14.35 -43.16 9.03
C THR A 91 13.09 -42.30 9.03
N TRP A 92 11.91 -42.88 8.81
CA TRP A 92 10.63 -42.16 8.86
C TRP A 92 10.31 -41.63 10.26
N GLU A 93 10.54 -42.41 11.31
CA GLU A 93 10.34 -41.97 12.70
C GLU A 93 11.28 -40.80 13.05
N ARG A 94 12.54 -40.84 12.63
CA ARG A 94 13.48 -39.71 12.80
C ARG A 94 13.07 -38.49 11.98
N PHE A 95 12.52 -38.69 10.78
CA PHE A 95 12.03 -37.58 9.97
C PHE A 95 10.80 -36.90 10.60
N ILE A 96 9.86 -37.67 11.17
CA ILE A 96 8.77 -37.12 11.99
C ILE A 96 9.36 -36.30 13.15
N GLY A 97 10.37 -36.82 13.83
CA GLY A 97 11.09 -36.09 14.87
C GLY A 97 11.70 -34.77 14.39
N ALA A 98 12.29 -34.76 13.19
CA ALA A 98 12.82 -33.55 12.56
C ALA A 98 11.73 -32.50 12.33
N ILE A 99 10.56 -32.90 11.81
CA ILE A 99 9.41 -31.99 11.61
C ILE A 99 8.98 -31.33 12.93
N TYR A 100 9.10 -32.03 14.06
CA TYR A 100 8.76 -31.50 15.38
C TYR A 100 9.90 -30.77 16.10
N SER A 101 11.14 -30.86 15.61
CA SER A 101 12.27 -30.16 16.22
C SER A 101 12.26 -28.67 15.87
N PRO A 102 12.32 -27.77 16.87
CA PRO A 102 12.53 -26.34 16.64
C PRO A 102 13.89 -26.01 16.02
N SER A 103 14.88 -26.89 16.17
CA SER A 103 16.22 -26.71 15.58
C SER A 103 16.27 -27.09 14.10
N PHE A 104 15.34 -27.91 13.63
CA PHE A 104 15.26 -28.32 12.22
C PHE A 104 14.35 -27.41 11.41
N PHE A 105 13.13 -27.18 11.88
CA PHE A 105 12.10 -26.45 11.15
C PHE A 105 11.41 -25.43 12.06
N ALA A 106 11.46 -24.14 11.73
CA ALA A 106 10.75 -23.09 12.44
C ALA A 106 9.32 -22.99 11.91
N ALA A 107 8.39 -23.65 12.61
CA ALA A 107 6.98 -23.62 12.26
C ALA A 107 6.09 -23.74 13.50
N SER A 108 4.85 -23.24 13.38
CA SER A 108 3.83 -23.40 14.40
C SER A 108 3.46 -24.88 14.57
N THR A 109 2.99 -25.24 15.76
CA THR A 109 2.53 -26.60 16.08
C THR A 109 1.47 -27.09 15.10
N SER A 110 0.52 -26.21 14.71
CA SER A 110 -0.49 -26.51 13.70
C SER A 110 0.15 -26.91 12.36
N ARG A 111 1.15 -26.17 11.88
CA ARG A 111 1.83 -26.49 10.63
C ARG A 111 2.58 -27.83 10.70
N ARG A 112 3.21 -28.15 11.84
CA ARG A 112 3.89 -29.44 12.07
C ARG A 112 2.89 -30.61 12.06
N TYR A 113 1.75 -30.43 12.73
CA TYR A 113 0.65 -31.39 12.76
C TYR A 113 0.14 -31.68 11.34
N GLU A 114 -0.11 -30.62 10.57
CA GLU A 114 -0.62 -30.71 9.21
C GLU A 114 0.32 -31.49 8.27
N LEU A 115 1.62 -31.23 8.35
CA LEU A 115 2.63 -31.90 7.53
C LEU A 115 2.82 -33.37 7.95
N THR A 116 2.78 -33.64 9.25
CA THR A 116 2.89 -35.01 9.78
C THR A 116 1.68 -35.84 9.40
N ARG A 117 0.46 -35.28 9.50
CA ARG A 117 -0.76 -35.94 9.02
C ARG A 117 -0.68 -36.25 7.53
N CYS A 118 -0.18 -35.30 6.74
CA CYS A 118 0.03 -35.50 5.31
C CYS A 118 1.02 -36.64 5.04
N LEU A 119 2.17 -36.66 5.73
CA LEU A 119 3.19 -37.68 5.60
C LEU A 119 2.67 -39.08 5.96
N VAL A 120 2.07 -39.23 7.15
CA VAL A 120 1.64 -40.53 7.68
C VAL A 120 0.57 -41.17 6.78
N LEU A 121 -0.41 -40.38 6.31
CA LEU A 121 -1.41 -40.86 5.35
C LEU A 121 -0.79 -41.15 3.97
N ALA A 122 0.14 -40.31 3.51
CA ALA A 122 0.82 -40.58 2.25
C ALA A 122 1.59 -41.90 2.30
N LEU A 123 2.30 -42.20 3.39
CA LEU A 123 3.06 -43.45 3.55
C LEU A 123 2.16 -44.69 3.56
N GLU A 124 0.93 -44.60 4.04
CA GLU A 124 -0.07 -45.67 3.94
C GLU A 124 -0.46 -45.94 2.48
N CYS A 125 -0.56 -44.87 1.66
CA CYS A 125 -0.98 -44.94 0.27
C CYS A 125 0.16 -45.13 -0.75
N THR A 126 1.42 -45.02 -0.33
CA THR A 126 2.61 -45.28 -1.17
C THR A 126 2.97 -46.77 -1.23
N ASP A 127 3.92 -47.16 -2.08
CA ASP A 127 4.46 -48.52 -2.15
C ASP A 127 5.15 -48.99 -0.86
N TRP A 128 5.53 -48.07 0.05
CA TRP A 128 6.01 -48.45 1.37
C TRP A 128 4.93 -49.13 2.23
N ARG A 129 3.65 -48.91 1.95
CA ARG A 129 2.50 -49.53 2.64
C ARG A 129 2.66 -49.57 4.16
N ALA A 130 2.86 -48.40 4.77
CA ALA A 130 3.07 -48.31 6.21
C ALA A 130 1.97 -49.07 6.99
N PRO A 131 2.33 -49.95 7.95
CA PRO A 131 1.34 -50.74 8.69
C PRO A 131 0.30 -49.88 9.39
N ARG A 132 -0.98 -50.27 9.32
CA ARG A 132 -2.11 -49.51 9.89
C ARG A 132 -1.92 -49.17 11.37
N ASP A 133 -1.32 -50.05 12.15
CA ASP A 133 -1.05 -49.80 13.58
C ASP A 133 0.06 -48.76 13.80
N TRP A 134 1.05 -48.73 12.90
CA TRP A 134 2.07 -47.68 12.91
C TRP A 134 1.45 -46.33 12.51
N VAL A 135 0.63 -46.33 11.46
CA VAL A 135 -0.13 -45.16 11.00
C VAL A 135 -0.96 -44.62 12.15
N LYS A 136 -1.81 -45.42 12.79
CA LYS A 136 -2.63 -45.00 13.95
C LYS A 136 -1.82 -44.42 15.10
N ARG A 137 -0.64 -44.98 15.38
CA ARG A 137 0.23 -44.54 16.49
C ARG A 137 0.90 -43.18 16.22
N HIS A 138 1.23 -42.90 14.97
CA HIS A 138 1.91 -41.65 14.56
C HIS A 138 0.99 -40.66 13.87
N TYR A 139 -0.24 -41.06 13.58
CA TYR A 139 -1.28 -40.18 13.08
C TYR A 139 -1.58 -39.18 14.18
N PRO A 140 -1.37 -37.88 13.92
CA PRO A 140 -1.56 -36.90 14.95
C PRO A 140 -3.07 -36.79 15.22
N VAL A 141 -3.49 -37.21 16.40
CA VAL A 141 -4.86 -37.08 16.94
C VAL A 141 -4.73 -36.36 18.28
N TYR A 142 -5.63 -35.41 18.52
CA TYR A 142 -5.66 -34.50 19.67
C TYR A 142 -5.43 -35.16 21.06
N ASN A 143 -5.60 -36.49 21.23
CA ASN A 143 -5.46 -37.18 22.53
C ASN A 143 -4.49 -38.40 22.56
N LEU A 144 -3.73 -38.72 21.50
CA LEU A 144 -3.02 -40.04 21.40
C LEU A 144 -1.52 -39.99 21.06
N THR A 145 -0.95 -38.83 20.77
CA THR A 145 0.34 -38.76 20.03
C THR A 145 1.54 -38.16 20.77
N THR A 146 1.40 -37.64 21.99
CA THR A 146 2.50 -36.99 22.72
C THR A 146 3.70 -37.94 22.90
N GLY A 147 3.50 -39.15 23.44
CA GLY A 147 4.61 -40.07 23.70
C GLY A 147 5.29 -40.66 22.44
N ALA A 148 4.57 -40.88 21.34
CA ALA A 148 5.16 -41.42 20.11
C ALA A 148 5.98 -40.35 19.36
N ILE A 149 5.45 -39.12 19.28
CA ILE A 149 6.12 -38.00 18.65
C ILE A 149 7.32 -37.54 19.49
N GLU A 150 7.21 -37.53 20.82
CA GLU A 150 8.34 -37.23 21.72
C GLU A 150 9.50 -38.21 21.50
N ARG A 151 9.24 -39.51 21.42
CA ARG A 151 10.28 -40.50 21.08
C ARG A 151 10.88 -40.26 19.69
N CYS A 152 10.07 -39.88 18.71
CA CYS A 152 10.57 -39.51 17.38
C CYS A 152 11.49 -38.28 17.46
N LEU A 153 11.09 -37.26 18.22
CA LEU A 153 11.85 -36.04 18.46
C LEU A 153 13.18 -36.36 19.15
N GLU A 154 13.19 -37.13 20.24
CA GLU A 154 14.41 -37.54 20.94
C GLU A 154 15.37 -38.32 20.03
N ARG A 155 14.83 -39.20 19.18
CA ARG A 155 15.63 -39.90 18.17
C ARG A 155 16.24 -38.91 17.19
N TYR A 156 15.47 -37.97 16.65
CA TYR A 156 16.07 -36.95 15.79
C TYR A 156 17.12 -36.12 16.52
N GLU A 157 16.86 -35.65 17.74
CA GLU A 157 17.78 -34.82 18.51
C GLU A 157 19.10 -35.55 18.81
N SER A 158 19.08 -36.87 18.97
CA SER A 158 20.29 -37.70 19.10
C SER A 158 21.02 -38.01 17.78
N SER A 159 20.44 -37.73 16.61
CA SER A 159 21.11 -37.93 15.31
C SER A 159 22.25 -36.93 15.08
N GLU A 160 23.37 -37.41 14.56
CA GLU A 160 24.50 -36.59 14.13
C GLU A 160 24.17 -35.84 12.82
N LEU A 161 24.57 -34.56 12.76
CA LEU A 161 24.34 -33.69 11.60
C LEU A 161 25.62 -33.44 10.81
N LYS A 162 25.50 -33.43 9.49
CA LYS A 162 26.57 -33.05 8.56
C LYS A 162 26.68 -31.53 8.48
N VAL A 163 27.69 -30.96 9.15
CA VAL A 163 27.89 -29.49 9.27
C VAL A 163 27.82 -28.75 7.92
N LYS A 164 28.50 -29.27 6.89
CA LYS A 164 28.52 -28.63 5.56
C LYS A 164 27.14 -28.56 4.92
N ALA A 165 26.33 -29.62 5.08
CA ALA A 165 24.96 -29.66 4.58
C ALA A 165 24.04 -28.75 5.40
N VAL A 166 24.19 -28.73 6.73
CA VAL A 166 23.46 -27.79 7.60
C VAL A 166 23.71 -26.34 7.17
N ARG A 167 24.98 -25.96 6.96
CA ARG A 167 25.33 -24.60 6.50
C ARG A 167 24.69 -24.23 5.16
N LEU A 168 24.56 -25.20 4.25
CA LEU A 168 23.88 -25.01 2.97
C LEU A 168 22.38 -24.79 3.16
N TRP A 169 21.73 -25.65 3.94
CA TRP A 169 20.29 -25.60 4.19
C TRP A 169 19.87 -24.45 5.09
N MET A 170 20.75 -23.88 5.91
CA MET A 170 20.46 -22.63 6.62
C MET A 170 20.29 -21.41 5.68
N ASN A 171 20.67 -21.55 4.41
CA ASN A 171 20.49 -20.55 3.35
C ASN A 171 21.17 -19.20 3.70
N TRP A 172 20.91 -18.17 2.90
CA TRP A 172 21.52 -16.83 3.07
C TRP A 172 20.49 -15.79 3.49
N PRO A 173 20.31 -15.50 4.79
CA PRO A 173 19.32 -14.53 5.27
C PRO A 173 19.84 -13.09 5.23
N GLY A 174 18.91 -12.13 5.18
CA GLY A 174 19.14 -10.71 5.44
C GLY A 174 18.00 -10.13 6.27
N SER A 175 18.27 -9.12 7.08
CA SER A 175 17.25 -8.41 7.86
C SER A 175 17.26 -6.94 7.50
N ASN A 176 16.09 -6.32 7.34
CA ASN A 176 15.96 -4.89 7.06
C ASN A 176 15.98 -4.07 8.37
N ILE A 177 15.87 -2.74 8.29
CA ILE A 177 15.89 -1.85 9.48
C ILE A 177 14.70 -2.06 10.43
N LYS A 178 13.64 -2.76 9.99
CA LYS A 178 12.48 -3.12 10.81
C LYS A 178 12.64 -4.49 11.48
N GLY A 179 13.71 -5.21 11.18
CA GLY A 179 13.89 -6.60 11.57
C GLY A 179 13.12 -7.61 10.72
N ASP A 180 12.49 -7.19 9.60
CA ASP A 180 11.87 -8.15 8.69
C ASP A 180 12.97 -8.95 7.99
N ARG A 181 12.86 -10.29 8.04
CA ARG A 181 13.78 -11.22 7.37
C ARG A 181 13.42 -11.43 5.89
N THR A 182 14.46 -11.65 5.08
CA THR A 182 14.39 -12.07 3.68
C THR A 182 15.51 -13.07 3.40
N TRP A 183 15.38 -13.89 2.35
CA TRP A 183 16.37 -14.90 1.98
C TRP A 183 16.88 -14.66 0.56
N PHE A 184 18.20 -14.66 0.39
CA PHE A 184 18.83 -14.52 -0.92
C PHE A 184 18.95 -15.89 -1.62
N GLU A 185 18.50 -15.98 -2.87
CA GLU A 185 18.54 -17.22 -3.67
C GLU A 185 19.94 -17.44 -4.27
N LEU A 186 20.93 -17.77 -3.43
CA LEU A 186 22.35 -17.86 -3.85
C LEU A 186 22.83 -19.29 -4.09
N PHE A 187 21.92 -20.26 -4.18
CA PHE A 187 22.28 -21.67 -4.37
C PHE A 187 23.04 -21.89 -5.69
N GLU A 188 22.56 -21.31 -6.78
CA GLU A 188 23.22 -21.37 -8.10
C GLU A 188 24.57 -20.65 -8.09
N VAL A 189 24.68 -19.54 -7.35
CA VAL A 189 25.95 -18.81 -7.18
C VAL A 189 26.97 -19.70 -6.47
N ARG A 190 26.55 -20.43 -5.43
CA ARG A 190 27.43 -21.37 -4.73
C ARG A 190 27.93 -22.50 -5.62
N GLN A 191 27.06 -23.06 -6.44
CA GLN A 191 27.45 -24.15 -7.34
C GLN A 191 28.49 -23.72 -8.37
N ASN A 192 28.32 -22.51 -8.94
CA ASN A 192 29.16 -22.06 -10.06
C ASN A 192 30.43 -21.32 -9.63
N PHE A 193 30.42 -20.66 -8.47
CA PHE A 193 31.52 -19.78 -8.03
C PHE A 193 32.14 -20.17 -6.68
N GLY A 194 31.59 -21.17 -6.01
CA GLY A 194 32.10 -21.68 -4.74
C GLY A 194 31.75 -20.85 -3.51
N GLN A 195 32.02 -21.42 -2.33
CA GLN A 195 31.56 -20.90 -1.04
C GLN A 195 32.10 -19.50 -0.71
N LYS A 196 33.36 -19.23 -1.03
CA LYS A 196 34.01 -17.95 -0.69
C LYS A 196 33.30 -16.78 -1.37
N PHE A 197 33.13 -16.85 -2.69
CA PHE A 197 32.46 -15.78 -3.43
C PHE A 197 30.99 -15.64 -3.04
N THR A 198 30.28 -16.75 -2.81
CA THR A 198 28.88 -16.67 -2.37
C THR A 198 28.75 -15.94 -1.04
N HIS A 199 29.70 -16.13 -0.12
CA HIS A 199 29.72 -15.42 1.15
C HIS A 199 29.99 -13.92 0.95
N GLU A 200 30.99 -13.55 0.17
CA GLU A 200 31.28 -12.15 -0.19
C GLU A 200 30.02 -11.47 -0.78
N PHE A 201 29.38 -12.12 -1.74
CA PHE A 201 28.15 -11.65 -2.39
C PHE A 201 26.98 -11.52 -1.41
N HIS A 202 26.79 -12.52 -0.54
CA HIS A 202 25.77 -12.50 0.52
C HIS A 202 25.96 -11.33 1.48
N VAL A 203 27.18 -11.13 1.98
CA VAL A 203 27.51 -10.03 2.90
C VAL A 203 27.19 -8.69 2.25
N ALA A 204 27.55 -8.51 0.98
CA ALA A 204 27.26 -7.28 0.24
C ALA A 204 25.76 -7.03 0.07
N CYS A 205 25.00 -8.10 -0.22
CA CYS A 205 23.54 -8.04 -0.34
C CYS A 205 22.86 -7.73 1.01
N ALA A 206 23.30 -8.39 2.09
CA ALA A 206 22.78 -8.18 3.44
C ALA A 206 23.09 -6.77 3.96
N ALA A 207 24.29 -6.23 3.68
CA ALA A 207 24.69 -4.88 4.05
C ALA A 207 23.84 -3.81 3.34
N PHE A 208 23.55 -4.00 2.05
CA PHE A 208 22.63 -3.11 1.32
C PHE A 208 21.21 -3.14 1.90
N PHE A 209 20.73 -4.34 2.23
CA PHE A 209 19.37 -4.55 2.69
C PHE A 209 19.12 -4.05 4.12
N SER A 210 20.11 -4.20 5.01
CA SER A 210 19.99 -3.80 6.43
C SER A 210 19.74 -2.30 6.62
N ARG A 211 20.16 -1.48 5.67
CA ARG A 211 19.96 -0.02 5.68
C ARG A 211 18.59 0.43 5.17
N ARG A 212 17.74 -0.48 4.71
CA ARG A 212 16.47 -0.17 4.04
C ARG A 212 15.25 -0.64 4.84
N ARG A 213 14.08 -0.08 4.50
CA ARG A 213 12.76 -0.49 5.04
C ARG A 213 12.01 -1.48 4.14
N SER A 214 12.54 -1.75 2.95
CA SER A 214 11.92 -2.66 1.98
C SER A 214 12.14 -4.11 2.41
N THR A 215 11.21 -4.99 2.06
CA THR A 215 11.40 -6.45 2.13
C THR A 215 11.78 -7.05 0.78
N ARG A 216 11.71 -6.25 -0.29
CA ARG A 216 11.99 -6.67 -1.67
C ARG A 216 13.47 -6.51 -2.00
N ILE A 217 14.08 -7.58 -2.51
CA ILE A 217 15.43 -7.57 -3.07
C ILE A 217 15.31 -7.37 -4.60
N PRO A 218 15.96 -6.35 -5.18
CA PRO A 218 15.96 -6.16 -6.63
C PRO A 218 16.61 -7.34 -7.34
N LEU A 219 15.93 -7.87 -8.36
CA LEU A 219 16.42 -8.99 -9.18
C LEU A 219 16.85 -10.22 -8.35
N GLN A 220 16.15 -10.51 -7.25
CA GLN A 220 16.46 -11.60 -6.31
C GLN A 220 16.72 -12.96 -6.99
N ARG A 221 16.00 -13.26 -8.08
CA ARG A 221 16.16 -14.50 -8.86
C ARG A 221 16.99 -14.28 -10.11
N GLU A 222 16.75 -13.17 -10.78
CA GLU A 222 17.27 -12.90 -12.12
C GLU A 222 18.79 -12.67 -12.12
N LEU A 223 19.31 -11.98 -11.11
CA LEU A 223 20.75 -11.73 -11.01
C LEU A 223 21.54 -13.02 -10.72
N PRO A 224 21.23 -13.82 -9.69
CA PRO A 224 21.88 -15.12 -9.47
C PRO A 224 21.82 -16.04 -10.70
N ALA A 225 20.65 -16.15 -11.33
CA ALA A 225 20.46 -16.99 -12.51
C ALA A 225 21.29 -16.50 -13.70
N PHE A 226 21.34 -15.19 -13.95
CA PHE A 226 22.15 -14.62 -15.00
C PHE A 226 23.65 -14.84 -14.76
N MET A 227 24.10 -14.68 -13.52
CA MET A 227 25.49 -14.96 -13.14
C MET A 227 25.85 -16.42 -13.41
N ALA A 228 25.00 -17.35 -12.96
CA ALA A 228 25.20 -18.78 -13.17
C ALA A 228 25.23 -19.17 -14.65
N ALA A 229 24.41 -18.54 -15.49
CA ALA A 229 24.41 -18.77 -16.94
C ALA A 229 25.62 -18.16 -17.67
N ASN A 230 26.30 -17.17 -17.06
CA ASN A 230 27.38 -16.40 -17.68
C ASN A 230 28.63 -16.38 -16.77
N VAL A 231 29.11 -17.55 -16.36
CA VAL A 231 30.21 -17.70 -15.38
C VAL A 231 31.45 -16.90 -15.76
N ASN A 232 31.95 -17.05 -17.00
CA ASN A 232 33.16 -16.37 -17.46
C ASN A 232 33.02 -14.85 -17.45
N LEU A 233 31.90 -14.34 -17.96
CA LEU A 233 31.62 -12.89 -17.96
C LEU A 233 31.50 -12.36 -16.53
N THR A 234 30.81 -13.09 -15.65
CA THR A 234 30.66 -12.73 -14.24
C THR A 234 32.01 -12.65 -13.53
N LEU A 235 32.90 -13.63 -13.74
CA LEU A 235 34.22 -13.64 -13.14
C LEU A 235 35.09 -12.48 -13.63
N ARG A 236 35.09 -12.19 -14.94
CA ARG A 236 35.81 -11.05 -15.51
C ARG A 236 35.29 -9.71 -14.98
N ALA A 237 33.97 -9.55 -14.91
CA ALA A 237 33.31 -8.35 -14.41
C ALA A 237 33.67 -7.99 -12.95
N ARG A 238 34.29 -8.90 -12.20
CA ARG A 238 34.81 -8.62 -10.85
C ARG A 238 36.04 -7.71 -10.84
N THR A 239 36.85 -7.79 -11.89
CA THR A 239 38.19 -7.17 -11.93
C THR A 239 38.39 -6.24 -13.11
N ASP A 240 37.57 -6.36 -14.15
CA ASP A 240 37.71 -5.67 -15.43
C ASP A 240 36.48 -4.79 -15.70
N GLY A 241 36.71 -3.49 -15.92
CA GLY A 241 35.66 -2.47 -16.12
C GLY A 241 34.91 -2.64 -17.44
N GLU A 242 35.59 -3.13 -18.48
CA GLU A 242 34.98 -3.43 -19.78
C GLU A 242 34.03 -4.63 -19.65
N ALA A 243 34.51 -5.72 -19.04
CA ALA A 243 33.67 -6.89 -18.77
C ALA A 243 32.51 -6.58 -17.82
N SER A 244 32.71 -5.67 -16.86
CA SER A 244 31.65 -5.19 -15.97
C SER A 244 30.57 -4.43 -16.76
N THR A 245 30.97 -3.58 -17.71
CA THR A 245 30.06 -2.90 -18.64
C THR A 245 29.23 -3.91 -19.43
N ASP A 246 29.87 -4.91 -20.01
CA ASP A 246 29.19 -5.96 -20.78
C ASP A 246 28.27 -6.82 -19.92
N PHE A 247 28.67 -7.14 -18.68
CA PHE A 247 27.85 -7.87 -17.72
C PHE A 247 26.54 -7.14 -17.43
N PHE A 248 26.59 -5.87 -17.04
CA PHE A 248 25.37 -5.11 -16.71
C PHE A 248 24.51 -4.84 -17.95
N ARG A 249 25.12 -4.63 -19.13
CA ARG A 249 24.42 -4.53 -20.42
C ARG A 249 23.65 -5.81 -20.73
N ALA A 250 24.31 -6.96 -20.70
CA ALA A 250 23.67 -8.24 -20.98
C ALA A 250 22.61 -8.60 -19.93
N LEU A 251 22.85 -8.30 -18.65
CA LEU A 251 21.86 -8.48 -17.58
C LEU A 251 20.60 -7.65 -17.80
N SER A 252 20.74 -6.39 -18.24
CA SER A 252 19.59 -5.52 -18.52
C SER A 252 18.68 -6.10 -19.60
N VAL A 253 19.28 -6.62 -20.67
CA VAL A 253 18.57 -7.28 -21.77
C VAL A 253 17.90 -8.56 -21.30
N TYR A 254 18.62 -9.38 -20.53
CA TYR A 254 18.09 -10.62 -19.94
C TYR A 254 16.88 -10.34 -19.04
N TYR A 255 16.98 -9.35 -18.15
CA TYR A 255 15.92 -8.94 -17.26
C TYR A 255 14.65 -8.51 -18.02
N LEU A 256 14.81 -7.62 -19.00
CA LEU A 256 13.67 -7.11 -19.79
C LEU A 256 13.00 -8.22 -20.62
N LYS A 257 13.78 -9.13 -21.20
CA LYS A 257 13.25 -10.28 -21.96
C LYS A 257 12.46 -11.25 -21.07
N ASN A 258 12.93 -11.52 -19.85
CA ASN A 258 12.32 -12.51 -18.96
C ASN A 258 11.15 -11.97 -18.13
N LYS A 259 11.05 -10.64 -17.91
CA LYS A 259 9.98 -10.03 -17.12
C LYS A 259 8.81 -9.48 -17.93
N SER A 260 9.00 -9.13 -19.20
CA SER A 260 7.94 -8.60 -20.05
C SER A 260 6.66 -9.47 -20.14
N PRO A 261 6.68 -10.81 -19.98
CA PRO A 261 5.43 -11.59 -20.00
C PRO A 261 4.62 -11.51 -18.70
N LYS A 262 5.21 -11.05 -17.59
CA LYS A 262 4.60 -11.08 -16.24
C LYS A 262 4.41 -9.69 -15.61
N LEU A 263 4.99 -8.66 -16.21
CA LEU A 263 4.98 -7.29 -15.71
C LEU A 263 4.91 -6.33 -16.90
N SER A 264 4.24 -5.18 -16.77
CA SER A 264 4.30 -4.15 -17.80
C SER A 264 5.75 -3.67 -18.00
N ILE A 265 6.11 -3.36 -19.24
CA ILE A 265 7.45 -2.88 -19.61
C ILE A 265 7.82 -1.65 -18.77
N ASP A 266 6.89 -0.72 -18.57
CA ASP A 266 7.12 0.50 -17.78
C ASP A 266 7.47 0.19 -16.33
N SER A 267 6.77 -0.78 -15.71
CA SER A 267 7.08 -1.21 -14.36
C SER A 267 8.47 -1.86 -14.25
N ALA A 268 8.88 -2.60 -15.28
CA ALA A 268 10.20 -3.23 -15.34
C ALA A 268 11.31 -2.17 -15.45
N VAL A 269 11.11 -1.17 -16.31
CA VAL A 269 12.04 -0.04 -16.46
C VAL A 269 12.17 0.74 -15.14
N ILE A 270 11.06 1.02 -14.44
CA ILE A 270 11.07 1.70 -13.14
C ILE A 270 11.85 0.89 -12.09
N ILE A 271 11.64 -0.43 -12.01
CA ILE A 271 12.38 -1.27 -11.05
C ILE A 271 13.87 -1.25 -11.36
N TRP A 272 14.25 -1.34 -12.64
CA TRP A 272 15.66 -1.27 -13.04
C TRP A 272 16.31 0.06 -12.63
N ARG A 273 15.68 1.18 -13.00
CA ARG A 273 16.21 2.53 -12.75
C ARG A 273 16.23 2.90 -11.27
N CYS A 274 15.17 2.60 -10.53
CA CYS A 274 14.99 3.08 -9.16
C CYS A 274 15.52 2.10 -8.11
N GLU A 275 15.28 0.80 -8.30
CA GLU A 275 15.62 -0.22 -7.31
C GLU A 275 16.96 -0.88 -7.62
N PHE A 276 17.11 -1.43 -8.83
CA PHE A 276 18.30 -2.20 -9.20
C PHE A 276 19.55 -1.35 -9.35
N PHE A 277 19.46 -0.17 -9.97
CA PHE A 277 20.62 0.73 -10.12
C PHE A 277 21.30 1.04 -8.78
N THR A 278 20.50 1.36 -7.75
CA THR A 278 21.06 1.63 -6.41
C THR A 278 21.63 0.37 -5.77
N PHE A 279 21.05 -0.79 -6.05
CA PHE A 279 21.56 -2.07 -5.56
C PHE A 279 22.89 -2.45 -6.23
N ALA A 280 22.98 -2.32 -7.54
CA ALA A 280 24.18 -2.60 -8.32
C ALA A 280 25.35 -1.69 -7.91
N ASN A 281 25.12 -0.38 -7.72
CA ASN A 281 26.15 0.53 -7.18
C ASN A 281 26.62 0.12 -5.78
N SER A 282 25.73 -0.45 -4.96
CA SER A 282 26.12 -0.99 -3.65
C SER A 282 26.98 -2.24 -3.77
N LEU A 283 26.81 -3.06 -4.81
CA LEU A 283 27.67 -4.22 -5.06
C LEU A 283 29.05 -3.80 -5.58
N ILE A 284 29.09 -2.81 -6.47
CA ILE A 284 30.33 -2.23 -7.01
C ILE A 284 31.15 -1.57 -5.88
N SER A 285 30.54 -0.71 -5.07
CA SER A 285 31.22 -0.04 -3.94
C SER A 285 31.72 -1.00 -2.85
N GLN A 286 31.18 -2.21 -2.79
CA GLN A 286 31.64 -3.27 -1.88
C GLN A 286 32.66 -4.22 -2.54
N GLY A 287 33.12 -3.93 -3.75
CA GLY A 287 34.15 -4.70 -4.47
C GLY A 287 33.68 -6.05 -5.00
N ILE A 288 32.37 -6.26 -5.15
CA ILE A 288 31.83 -7.48 -5.77
C ILE A 288 32.04 -7.46 -7.29
N PHE A 289 31.83 -6.30 -7.90
CA PHE A 289 32.06 -6.04 -9.32
C PHE A 289 32.98 -4.83 -9.48
N ALA A 290 33.77 -4.82 -10.55
CA ALA A 290 34.54 -3.65 -10.95
C ALA A 290 33.61 -2.52 -11.39
N GLU A 291 34.07 -1.28 -11.27
CA GLU A 291 33.34 -0.12 -11.79
C GLU A 291 33.24 -0.22 -13.32
N PRO A 292 32.02 -0.18 -13.91
CA PRO A 292 31.87 -0.29 -15.37
C PRO A 292 32.38 0.97 -16.07
N ASP A 293 33.26 0.82 -17.06
CA ASP A 293 33.82 1.94 -17.85
C ASP A 293 32.75 2.83 -18.50
N ALA A 294 31.64 2.26 -18.97
CA ALA A 294 30.54 3.01 -19.56
C ALA A 294 29.37 3.27 -18.59
N GLY A 295 29.55 2.96 -17.30
CA GLY A 295 28.51 3.00 -16.29
C GLY A 295 27.44 1.91 -16.45
N ILE A 296 26.49 1.88 -15.51
CA ILE A 296 25.38 0.93 -15.54
C ILE A 296 24.34 1.40 -16.58
N PRO A 297 23.91 0.53 -17.52
CA PRO A 297 22.92 0.89 -18.53
C PRO A 297 21.61 1.28 -17.87
N SER A 298 21.00 2.35 -18.37
CA SER A 298 19.71 2.84 -17.89
C SER A 298 18.76 2.96 -19.06
N PRO A 299 17.72 2.10 -19.17
CA PRO A 299 16.74 2.22 -20.24
C PRO A 299 16.12 3.63 -20.27
N PRO A 300 15.81 4.17 -21.46
CA PRO A 300 15.23 5.50 -21.57
C PRO A 300 13.92 5.58 -20.79
N ASP A 301 13.67 6.73 -20.18
CA ASP A 301 12.44 6.97 -19.46
C ASP A 301 11.28 7.04 -20.46
N ARG A 302 10.29 6.17 -20.31
CA ARG A 302 8.96 6.45 -20.90
C ARG A 302 8.28 7.40 -19.94
N HIS A 303 8.54 8.69 -20.12
CA HIS A 303 7.88 9.72 -19.35
C HIS A 303 6.39 9.76 -19.70
N VAL A 304 5.59 8.95 -19.02
CA VAL A 304 4.16 9.19 -18.94
C VAL A 304 4.00 10.39 -18.03
N VAL A 305 3.72 11.56 -18.63
CA VAL A 305 3.44 12.78 -17.88
C VAL A 305 2.51 12.42 -16.73
N GLY A 306 2.89 12.76 -15.49
CA GLY A 306 2.14 12.32 -14.31
C GLY A 306 0.66 12.66 -14.38
N SER A 307 0.31 13.74 -15.11
CA SER A 307 -1.05 14.08 -15.47
C SER A 307 -1.75 12.94 -16.18
N ARG A 308 -1.19 12.22 -17.16
CA ARG A 308 -1.78 11.11 -17.95
C ARG A 308 -1.85 9.75 -17.24
N THR A 309 -1.44 9.66 -15.98
CA THR A 309 -1.62 8.42 -15.21
C THR A 309 -3.12 8.15 -14.95
N HIS A 310 -3.54 6.89 -14.92
CA HIS A 310 -4.95 6.47 -14.73
C HIS A 310 -5.93 6.85 -15.85
N THR A 311 -5.45 7.07 -17.08
CA THR A 311 -6.31 7.14 -18.27
C THR A 311 -6.49 5.75 -18.87
N LYS A 312 -7.71 5.41 -19.28
CA LYS A 312 -8.05 4.18 -20.02
C LYS A 312 -8.94 4.53 -21.20
N ILE A 313 -8.92 3.70 -22.24
CA ILE A 313 -9.90 3.78 -23.31
C ILE A 313 -11.11 2.96 -22.88
N ILE A 314 -12.27 3.60 -22.76
CA ILE A 314 -13.57 2.97 -22.46
C ILE A 314 -14.48 3.34 -23.62
N ASP A 315 -15.01 2.34 -24.33
CA ASP A 315 -15.86 2.52 -25.50
C ASP A 315 -15.28 3.47 -26.57
N GLY A 316 -13.96 3.37 -26.79
CA GLY A 316 -13.23 4.21 -27.76
C GLY A 316 -12.88 5.62 -27.25
N ILE A 317 -13.28 5.98 -26.02
CA ILE A 317 -13.07 7.31 -25.44
C ILE A 317 -12.02 7.25 -24.34
N GLU A 318 -11.03 8.15 -24.40
CA GLU A 318 -10.09 8.33 -23.30
C GLU A 318 -10.82 8.84 -22.05
N THR A 319 -10.75 8.05 -20.98
CA THR A 319 -11.48 8.27 -19.74
C THR A 319 -10.54 8.22 -18.55
N ARG A 320 -10.70 9.18 -17.64
CA ARG A 320 -10.00 9.23 -16.35
C ARG A 320 -10.66 8.32 -15.35
N THR A 321 -9.87 7.45 -14.76
CA THR A 321 -10.31 6.39 -13.82
C THR A 321 -9.72 6.56 -12.42
N LYS A 322 -9.22 7.77 -12.12
CA LYS A 322 -8.67 8.11 -10.79
C LYS A 322 -9.78 8.23 -9.75
N THR A 323 -10.94 8.74 -10.16
CA THR A 323 -12.14 9.05 -9.39
C THR A 323 -13.08 7.84 -9.35
N VAL A 324 -14.09 7.87 -8.46
CA VAL A 324 -15.13 6.82 -8.42
C VAL A 324 -16.01 6.93 -9.66
N THR A 325 -16.42 8.16 -10.00
CA THR A 325 -17.05 8.47 -11.29
C THR A 325 -15.97 8.59 -12.36
N PRO A 326 -15.92 7.72 -13.38
CA PRO A 326 -15.00 7.92 -14.49
C PRO A 326 -15.35 9.20 -15.27
N ILE A 327 -14.35 9.98 -15.67
CA ILE A 327 -14.56 11.26 -16.36
C ILE A 327 -13.97 11.20 -17.75
N ALA A 328 -14.80 11.36 -18.78
CA ALA A 328 -14.37 11.38 -20.16
C ALA A 328 -13.48 12.61 -20.45
N LEU A 329 -12.43 12.43 -21.27
CA LEU A 329 -11.49 13.48 -21.67
C LEU A 329 -11.93 14.27 -22.90
N LEU A 330 -13.14 14.03 -23.42
CA LEU A 330 -13.68 14.80 -24.54
C LEU A 330 -13.91 16.26 -24.15
N PRO A 331 -13.81 17.22 -25.09
CA PRO A 331 -14.20 18.61 -24.83
C PRO A 331 -15.66 18.65 -24.38
N LEU A 332 -15.90 19.02 -23.12
CA LEU A 332 -17.22 19.25 -22.59
C LEU A 332 -17.58 20.68 -22.98
N ALA A 333 -18.24 20.88 -24.12
CA ALA A 333 -18.68 22.21 -24.56
C ALA A 333 -20.01 22.64 -23.92
N ASP A 334 -20.66 21.73 -23.18
CA ASP A 334 -22.05 21.82 -22.76
C ASP A 334 -22.16 21.93 -21.22
N GLU A 335 -22.83 22.98 -20.75
CA GLU A 335 -23.14 23.22 -19.33
C GLU A 335 -24.03 22.11 -18.75
N GLU A 336 -24.90 21.51 -19.55
CA GLU A 336 -25.75 20.39 -19.13
C GLU A 336 -24.88 19.17 -18.81
N ALA A 337 -23.87 18.90 -19.64
CA ALA A 337 -22.94 17.78 -19.42
C ALA A 337 -22.10 17.96 -18.15
N LEU A 338 -21.68 19.18 -17.83
CA LEU A 338 -20.95 19.49 -16.60
C LEU A 338 -21.85 19.47 -15.37
N SER A 339 -23.09 19.95 -15.49
CA SER A 339 -24.09 19.86 -14.44
C SER A 339 -24.40 18.40 -14.12
N ALA A 340 -24.62 17.57 -15.14
CA ALA A 340 -24.80 16.13 -14.98
C ALA A 340 -23.58 15.44 -14.35
N LEU A 341 -22.36 15.84 -14.74
CA LEU A 341 -21.14 15.34 -14.10
C LEU A 341 -21.09 15.72 -12.62
N ARG A 342 -21.40 16.96 -12.28
CA ARG A 342 -21.43 17.46 -10.90
C ARG A 342 -22.46 16.71 -10.06
N GLU A 343 -23.67 16.55 -10.59
CA GLU A 343 -24.75 15.79 -9.94
C GLU A 343 -24.36 14.32 -9.73
N ARG A 344 -23.78 13.68 -10.74
CA ARG A 344 -23.29 12.30 -10.62
C ARG A 344 -22.20 12.17 -9.57
N VAL A 345 -21.24 13.11 -9.56
CA VAL A 345 -20.15 13.12 -8.60
C VAL A 345 -20.68 13.26 -7.17
N GLN A 346 -21.66 14.14 -6.96
CA GLN A 346 -22.34 14.36 -5.69
C GLN A 346 -23.12 13.11 -5.26
N LEU A 347 -23.93 12.53 -6.14
CA LEU A 347 -24.72 11.32 -5.88
C LEU A 347 -23.84 10.14 -5.44
N ASP A 348 -22.73 9.92 -6.15
CA ASP A 348 -21.78 8.85 -5.81
C ASP A 348 -21.19 9.08 -4.40
N ILE A 349 -20.81 10.33 -4.06
CA ILE A 349 -20.30 10.68 -2.71
C ILE A 349 -21.36 10.45 -1.63
N ASP A 350 -22.60 10.87 -1.88
CA ASP A 350 -23.68 10.74 -0.91
C ASP A 350 -24.07 9.28 -0.68
N THR A 351 -24.11 8.47 -1.73
CA THR A 351 -24.34 7.03 -1.64
C THR A 351 -23.25 6.35 -0.80
N LEU A 352 -21.99 6.71 -1.04
CA LEU A 352 -20.85 6.21 -0.25
C LEU A 352 -20.93 6.64 1.23
N ARG A 353 -21.30 7.90 1.50
CA ARG A 353 -21.48 8.42 2.86
C ARG A 353 -22.63 7.71 3.56
N GLN A 354 -23.75 7.51 2.88
CA GLN A 354 -24.93 6.83 3.42
C GLN A 354 -24.62 5.38 3.78
N TRP A 355 -24.01 4.62 2.86
CA TRP A 355 -23.57 3.25 3.13
C TRP A 355 -22.60 3.20 4.32
N ALA A 356 -21.57 4.05 4.34
CA ALA A 356 -20.58 4.05 5.41
C ALA A 356 -21.21 4.34 6.77
N THR A 357 -22.09 5.34 6.83
CA THR A 357 -22.80 5.74 8.06
C THR A 357 -23.72 4.62 8.55
N ALA A 358 -24.56 4.07 7.66
CA ALA A 358 -25.47 2.98 8.01
C ALA A 358 -24.71 1.73 8.50
N LYS A 359 -23.60 1.39 7.84
CA LYS A 359 -22.75 0.26 8.24
C LYS A 359 -22.07 0.51 9.59
N ILE A 360 -21.55 1.72 9.82
CA ILE A 360 -20.97 2.12 11.12
C ILE A 360 -22.01 1.99 12.22
N ASP A 361 -23.24 2.42 12.00
CA ASP A 361 -24.31 2.31 13.00
C ASP A 361 -24.64 0.86 13.34
N ILE A 362 -24.67 -0.04 12.36
CA ILE A 362 -24.84 -1.48 12.59
C ILE A 362 -23.70 -2.01 13.45
N VAL A 363 -22.45 -1.71 13.09
CA VAL A 363 -21.27 -2.15 13.85
C VAL A 363 -21.28 -1.60 15.27
N TRP A 364 -21.61 -0.32 15.42
CA TRP A 364 -21.64 0.36 16.70
C TRP A 364 -22.74 -0.19 17.61
N LYS A 365 -23.94 -0.45 17.06
CA LYS A 365 -25.01 -1.15 17.78
C LYS A 365 -24.54 -2.51 18.29
N ARG A 366 -23.84 -3.30 17.48
CA ARG A 366 -23.29 -4.60 17.89
C ARG A 366 -22.24 -4.46 19.01
N TYR A 367 -21.36 -3.47 18.91
CA TYR A 367 -20.42 -3.14 19.98
C TYR A 367 -21.15 -2.79 21.29
N LEU A 368 -22.15 -1.92 21.23
CA LEU A 368 -22.94 -1.51 22.41
C LEU A 368 -23.71 -2.69 23.00
N THR A 369 -24.32 -3.53 22.16
CA THR A 369 -24.98 -4.77 22.59
C THR A 369 -23.99 -5.66 23.31
N ARG A 370 -22.81 -5.93 22.76
CA ARG A 370 -21.77 -6.70 23.45
C ARG A 370 -21.43 -6.13 24.82
N VAL A 371 -21.21 -4.81 24.91
CA VAL A 371 -20.84 -4.13 26.17
C VAL A 371 -21.95 -4.24 27.23
N LYS A 372 -23.21 -4.36 26.83
CA LYS A 372 -24.33 -4.62 27.75
C LYS A 372 -24.49 -6.10 28.08
N SER A 373 -24.35 -6.98 27.08
CA SER A 373 -24.67 -8.40 27.17
C SER A 373 -23.66 -9.23 27.97
N TRP A 374 -22.41 -8.79 28.13
CA TRP A 374 -21.40 -9.60 28.84
C TRP A 374 -21.77 -9.87 30.30
N GLN A 375 -22.53 -8.98 30.95
CA GLN A 375 -22.98 -9.15 32.34
C GLN A 375 -24.08 -10.21 32.49
N LEU A 376 -24.78 -10.53 31.39
CA LEU A 376 -25.91 -11.48 31.37
C LEU A 376 -25.47 -12.89 30.97
N GLY A 377 -24.27 -13.03 30.40
CA GLY A 377 -23.72 -14.29 29.92
C GLY A 377 -22.96 -15.07 30.98
N ARG A 378 -22.73 -16.35 30.70
CA ARG A 378 -21.81 -17.20 31.46
C ARG A 378 -20.51 -17.36 30.66
N PRO A 379 -19.37 -16.87 31.15
CA PRO A 379 -18.11 -16.98 30.42
C PRO A 379 -17.63 -18.42 30.36
N HIS A 380 -17.04 -18.81 29.23
CA HIS A 380 -16.29 -20.05 29.11
C HIS A 380 -14.80 -19.78 29.43
N PRO A 381 -14.27 -20.23 30.58
CA PRO A 381 -12.86 -20.05 30.89
C PRO A 381 -11.98 -20.86 29.92
N LEU A 382 -10.82 -20.32 29.53
CA LEU A 382 -9.85 -21.04 28.68
C LEU A 382 -9.19 -22.22 29.40
N TYR A 383 -9.04 -22.12 30.72
CA TYR A 383 -8.39 -23.11 31.57
C TYR A 383 -9.43 -23.64 32.56
N ARG A 384 -9.95 -24.86 32.30
CA ARG A 384 -10.92 -25.51 33.19
C ARG A 384 -10.19 -26.01 34.43
N ARG A 385 -10.47 -25.46 35.61
CA ARG A 385 -10.12 -26.12 36.88
C ARG A 385 -11.30 -26.86 37.52
N GLU A 386 -12.53 -26.46 37.27
CA GLU A 386 -13.72 -27.13 37.81
C GLU A 386 -14.90 -27.04 36.84
N THR A 387 -15.75 -28.07 36.81
CA THR A 387 -17.05 -28.07 36.14
C THR A 387 -17.96 -27.03 36.78
N PRO A 388 -18.59 -26.12 36.01
CA PRO A 388 -19.59 -25.22 36.58
C PRO A 388 -20.75 -26.06 37.11
N ALA A 389 -21.12 -25.85 38.37
CA ALA A 389 -22.33 -26.43 38.93
C ALA A 389 -23.54 -26.00 38.09
N GLU A 390 -24.32 -26.96 37.61
CA GLU A 390 -25.61 -26.72 36.98
C GLU A 390 -26.61 -26.22 38.03
N ASN A 391 -26.63 -24.91 38.30
CA ASN A 391 -27.75 -24.31 39.00
C ASN A 391 -28.93 -24.17 38.03
N SER A 392 -29.87 -25.11 38.18
CA SER A 392 -31.21 -25.13 37.63
C SER A 392 -32.10 -24.11 38.37
N GLY A 393 -32.46 -23.00 37.71
CA GLY A 393 -33.44 -22.05 38.25
C GLY A 393 -33.49 -20.65 37.61
N GLY A 394 -32.47 -20.25 36.82
CA GLY A 394 -32.42 -18.92 36.17
C GLY A 394 -32.64 -18.95 34.65
N ARG A 395 -32.92 -17.77 34.06
CA ARG A 395 -32.94 -17.56 32.59
C ARG A 395 -31.66 -18.12 31.97
N ARG A 396 -31.80 -18.94 30.92
CA ARG A 396 -30.67 -19.41 30.11
C ARG A 396 -30.11 -18.23 29.27
N PRO A 397 -28.82 -17.89 29.39
CA PRO A 397 -28.24 -16.85 28.55
C PRO A 397 -28.19 -17.27 27.07
N SER A 398 -28.35 -16.30 26.18
CA SER A 398 -28.19 -16.47 24.73
C SER A 398 -26.74 -16.73 24.33
N ALA A 399 -26.53 -17.25 23.11
CA ALA A 399 -25.20 -17.47 22.55
C ALA A 399 -24.36 -16.18 22.51
N LEU A 400 -24.96 -15.04 22.15
CA LEU A 400 -24.27 -13.74 22.14
C LEU A 400 -23.89 -13.27 23.55
N GLU A 401 -24.75 -13.45 24.54
CA GLU A 401 -24.46 -13.10 25.94
C GLU A 401 -23.28 -13.93 26.45
N ASN A 402 -23.29 -15.25 26.24
CA ASN A 402 -22.17 -16.13 26.59
C ASN A 402 -20.88 -15.73 25.86
N ALA A 403 -20.94 -15.50 24.54
CA ALA A 403 -19.78 -15.08 23.75
C ALA A 403 -19.21 -13.74 24.22
N ALA A 404 -20.07 -12.78 24.57
CA ALA A 404 -19.66 -11.49 25.12
C ALA A 404 -19.02 -11.63 26.51
N ALA A 405 -19.60 -12.47 27.38
CA ALA A 405 -19.04 -12.78 28.70
C ALA A 405 -17.67 -13.46 28.57
N THR A 406 -17.54 -14.44 27.68
CA THR A 406 -16.29 -15.14 27.37
C THR A 406 -15.21 -14.19 26.87
N LEU A 407 -15.53 -13.28 25.94
CA LEU A 407 -14.59 -12.28 25.45
C LEU A 407 -14.18 -11.28 26.54
N HIS A 408 -15.11 -10.88 27.42
CA HIS A 408 -14.81 -9.99 28.53
C HIS A 408 -13.89 -10.65 29.57
N TYR A 409 -14.20 -11.90 29.93
CA TYR A 409 -13.48 -12.65 30.96
C TYR A 409 -12.05 -13.02 30.52
N ASN A 410 -11.90 -13.59 29.32
CA ASN A 410 -10.59 -14.02 28.84
C ASN A 410 -9.79 -12.88 28.18
N GLY A 411 -10.47 -11.81 27.77
CA GLY A 411 -9.95 -10.88 26.76
C GLY A 411 -10.04 -11.49 25.36
N TYR A 412 -9.46 -10.78 24.39
CA TYR A 412 -9.34 -11.32 23.04
C TYR A 412 -8.41 -12.54 23.01
N VAL A 413 -8.81 -13.56 22.26
CA VAL A 413 -8.02 -14.76 21.97
C VAL A 413 -8.05 -15.02 20.48
N CYS A 414 -6.95 -15.54 19.95
CA CYS A 414 -6.85 -15.97 18.56
C CYS A 414 -6.57 -17.47 18.47
N ALA A 415 -6.58 -17.98 17.24
CA ALA A 415 -6.39 -19.41 16.99
C ALA A 415 -5.05 -19.92 17.54
N ASP A 416 -4.01 -19.08 17.59
CA ASP A 416 -2.69 -19.45 18.09
C ASP A 416 -2.67 -19.68 19.61
N ASP A 417 -3.54 -19.02 20.38
CA ASP A 417 -3.61 -19.17 21.84
C ASP A 417 -4.31 -20.46 22.29
N CYS A 418 -5.10 -21.07 21.39
CA CYS A 418 -5.89 -22.27 21.69
C CYS A 418 -5.15 -23.58 21.47
N ILE A 419 -3.85 -23.52 21.11
CA ILE A 419 -3.09 -24.69 20.64
C ILE A 419 -2.41 -25.45 21.79
N ASP A 420 -2.06 -24.79 22.89
CA ASP A 420 -0.99 -25.34 23.74
C ASP A 420 -1.41 -26.04 25.04
N GLU A 421 -2.61 -25.84 25.64
CA GLU A 421 -2.80 -26.38 27.01
C GLU A 421 -4.14 -27.05 27.36
N ASN A 422 -5.27 -26.85 26.65
CA ASN A 422 -6.57 -27.41 27.09
C ASN A 422 -7.56 -27.84 25.98
N HIS A 423 -7.10 -28.06 24.76
CA HIS A 423 -7.86 -28.76 23.70
C HIS A 423 -9.21 -28.14 23.27
N TYR A 424 -9.46 -26.85 23.53
CA TYR A 424 -10.66 -26.16 23.04
C TYR A 424 -10.39 -25.41 21.73
N ASN A 425 -11.17 -25.68 20.68
CA ASN A 425 -11.17 -24.83 19.50
C ASN A 425 -12.00 -23.55 19.78
N LEU A 426 -11.68 -22.44 19.10
CA LEU A 426 -12.39 -21.17 19.32
C LEU A 426 -13.91 -21.28 19.13
N GLU A 427 -14.37 -22.16 18.23
CA GLU A 427 -15.80 -22.41 18.04
C GLU A 427 -16.43 -22.95 19.32
N SER A 428 -15.84 -23.96 19.97
CA SER A 428 -16.35 -24.48 21.25
C SER A 428 -16.37 -23.44 22.37
N ILE A 429 -15.36 -22.55 22.42
CA ILE A 429 -15.26 -21.48 23.43
C ILE A 429 -16.36 -20.44 23.25
N PHE A 430 -16.74 -20.15 22.01
CA PHE A 430 -17.70 -19.11 21.66
C PHE A 430 -19.08 -19.63 21.22
N GLY A 431 -19.37 -20.92 21.36
CA GLY A 431 -20.73 -21.48 21.23
C GLY A 431 -21.05 -22.29 19.97
N GLY A 432 -20.05 -22.77 19.22
CA GLY A 432 -20.17 -23.74 18.13
C GLY A 432 -20.60 -23.18 16.77
N ASP A 433 -20.97 -21.91 16.69
CA ASP A 433 -21.29 -21.22 15.43
C ASP A 433 -20.05 -20.83 14.64
N SER A 434 -20.24 -20.48 13.36
CA SER A 434 -19.18 -19.92 12.51
C SER A 434 -18.52 -18.71 13.19
N LEU A 435 -17.19 -18.79 13.37
CA LEU A 435 -16.38 -17.72 13.96
C LEU A 435 -16.57 -16.35 13.30
N THR A 436 -16.92 -16.34 12.00
CA THR A 436 -17.19 -15.08 11.27
C THR A 436 -18.48 -14.44 11.76
N ASN A 437 -19.54 -15.23 11.98
CA ASN A 437 -20.82 -14.73 12.48
C ASN A 437 -20.69 -14.25 13.93
N ILE A 438 -19.96 -14.99 14.76
CA ILE A 438 -19.67 -14.61 16.15
C ILE A 438 -18.87 -13.30 16.17
N ALA A 439 -17.79 -13.20 15.39
CA ALA A 439 -16.97 -12.00 15.32
C ALA A 439 -17.79 -10.78 14.87
N GLN A 440 -18.67 -10.97 13.89
CA GLN A 440 -19.61 -9.95 13.44
C GLN A 440 -20.57 -9.54 14.56
N ALA A 441 -21.21 -10.48 15.25
CA ALA A 441 -22.18 -10.22 16.31
C ALA A 441 -21.55 -9.51 17.52
N LEU A 442 -20.29 -9.83 17.85
CA LEU A 442 -19.50 -9.18 18.90
C LEU A 442 -18.95 -7.80 18.48
N GLY A 443 -19.14 -7.38 17.22
CA GLY A 443 -18.58 -6.13 16.70
C GLY A 443 -17.06 -6.09 16.80
N LEU A 444 -16.38 -7.21 16.46
CA LEU A 444 -14.92 -7.24 16.41
C LEU A 444 -14.40 -6.40 15.23
N PRO A 445 -13.19 -5.80 15.35
CA PRO A 445 -12.60 -4.97 14.31
C PRO A 445 -12.02 -5.82 13.17
N THR A 446 -12.88 -6.50 12.40
CA THR A 446 -12.48 -7.20 11.17
C THR A 446 -12.15 -6.20 10.06
N LEU A 447 -11.52 -6.68 8.97
CA LEU A 447 -11.22 -5.83 7.80
C LEU A 447 -12.49 -5.16 7.23
N GLY A 448 -13.56 -5.94 7.06
CA GLY A 448 -14.85 -5.43 6.57
C GLY A 448 -15.52 -4.47 7.56
N THR A 449 -15.30 -4.66 8.87
CA THR A 449 -15.82 -3.77 9.91
C THR A 449 -15.17 -2.40 9.88
N LEU A 450 -13.86 -2.31 9.63
CA LEU A 450 -13.09 -1.05 9.68
C LEU A 450 -13.17 -0.23 8.39
N LEU A 451 -13.46 -0.88 7.25
CA LEU A 451 -13.58 -0.21 5.96
C LEU A 451 -14.55 1.00 5.94
N PRO A 452 -15.81 0.89 6.41
CA PRO A 452 -16.74 2.03 6.39
C PRO A 452 -16.27 3.20 7.26
N PHE A 453 -15.59 2.93 8.38
CA PHE A 453 -14.98 3.98 9.22
C PHE A 453 -13.88 4.73 8.46
N ALA A 454 -13.00 4.00 7.77
CA ALA A 454 -11.95 4.62 6.96
C ALA A 454 -12.54 5.44 5.79
N THR A 455 -13.59 4.94 5.15
CA THR A 455 -14.32 5.67 4.10
C THR A 455 -14.91 6.97 4.63
N LEU A 456 -15.65 6.92 5.75
CA LEU A 456 -16.26 8.11 6.32
C LEU A 456 -15.22 9.15 6.74
N LEU A 457 -14.11 8.74 7.35
CA LEU A 457 -13.02 9.67 7.71
C LEU A 457 -12.43 10.40 6.50
N VAL A 458 -12.30 9.72 5.35
CA VAL A 458 -11.82 10.35 4.11
C VAL A 458 -12.86 11.31 3.53
N ILE A 459 -14.14 10.95 3.58
CA ILE A 459 -15.25 11.80 3.12
C ILE A 459 -15.35 13.08 3.95
N GLU A 460 -15.25 12.98 5.27
CA GLU A 460 -15.42 14.10 6.19
C GLU A 460 -14.15 14.98 6.31
N ASN A 461 -12.97 14.43 6.04
CA ASN A 461 -11.70 15.16 6.04
C ASN A 461 -10.82 14.74 4.86
N ASN A 462 -10.93 15.47 3.76
CA ASN A 462 -10.19 15.21 2.52
C ASN A 462 -8.66 15.18 2.69
N GLU A 463 -8.09 15.86 3.69
CA GLU A 463 -6.66 15.87 4.04
C GLU A 463 -6.14 14.49 4.49
N ILE A 464 -7.04 13.65 5.02
CA ILE A 464 -6.73 12.27 5.43
C ILE A 464 -6.47 11.43 4.18
N THR A 465 -5.28 10.85 4.10
CA THR A 465 -4.88 9.93 3.02
C THR A 465 -4.95 8.47 3.49
N PRO A 466 -5.08 7.48 2.59
CA PRO A 466 -4.99 6.08 2.97
C PRO A 466 -3.70 5.76 3.75
N ALA A 467 -2.56 6.27 3.28
CA ALA A 467 -1.27 6.14 3.94
C ALA A 467 -1.21 6.82 5.32
N PHE A 468 -1.95 7.91 5.53
CA PHE A 468 -2.06 8.56 6.84
C PHE A 468 -2.77 7.64 7.83
N LEU A 469 -3.91 7.06 7.45
CA LEU A 469 -4.65 6.10 8.28
C LEU A 469 -3.81 4.86 8.59
N GLU A 470 -3.10 4.33 7.59
CA GLU A 470 -2.22 3.17 7.76
C GLU A 470 -1.09 3.44 8.76
N THR A 471 -0.60 4.69 8.87
CA THR A 471 0.55 5.08 9.73
C THR A 471 0.14 5.80 11.01
N SER A 472 -1.16 5.95 11.28
CA SER A 472 -1.65 6.66 12.45
C SER A 472 -1.37 5.87 13.73
N GLU A 473 -0.56 6.45 14.61
CA GLU A 473 -0.19 5.91 15.91
C GLU A 473 -1.05 6.60 16.97
N LEU A 474 -1.80 5.84 17.78
CA LEU A 474 -2.64 6.34 18.85
C LEU A 474 -1.83 6.64 20.13
N TYR A 475 -0.81 5.83 20.39
CA TYR A 475 0.10 5.94 21.53
C TYR A 475 1.53 6.16 21.03
N SER A 476 2.35 6.89 21.79
CA SER A 476 3.79 6.87 21.62
C SER A 476 4.36 5.50 22.00
N LYS A 477 5.61 5.24 21.62
CA LYS A 477 6.34 4.03 22.05
C LYS A 477 6.44 3.91 23.58
N ASP A 478 6.48 5.04 24.27
CA ASP A 478 6.54 5.12 25.74
C ASP A 478 5.15 4.96 26.39
N GLY A 479 4.10 4.75 25.60
CA GLY A 479 2.74 4.45 26.07
C GLY A 479 1.85 5.67 26.31
N SER A 480 2.34 6.89 26.09
CA SER A 480 1.55 8.12 26.21
C SER A 480 0.56 8.27 25.06
N ARG A 481 -0.68 8.70 25.34
CA ARG A 481 -1.70 8.92 24.30
C ARG A 481 -1.43 10.23 23.54
N THR A 482 -0.66 10.16 22.46
CA THR A 482 -0.24 11.33 21.66
C THR A 482 -0.93 11.43 20.30
N GLY A 483 -1.59 10.35 19.85
CA GLY A 483 -2.13 10.23 18.50
C GLY A 483 -3.49 10.88 18.24
N PHE A 484 -4.26 11.11 19.29
CA PHE A 484 -5.59 11.71 19.22
C PHE A 484 -5.92 12.43 20.52
N GLY A 485 -6.38 13.68 20.41
CA GLY A 485 -6.72 14.50 21.56
C GLY A 485 -7.58 15.70 21.19
N ARG A 486 -7.72 16.62 22.15
CA ARG A 486 -8.47 17.88 22.01
C ARG A 486 -7.54 19.04 22.30
N THR A 487 -7.56 20.05 21.43
CA THR A 487 -6.90 21.36 21.61
C THR A 487 -7.97 22.43 21.79
N GLN A 488 -7.56 23.68 22.01
CA GLN A 488 -8.49 24.82 22.04
C GLN A 488 -9.26 24.99 20.71
N GLY A 489 -8.66 24.60 19.58
CA GLY A 489 -9.25 24.69 18.24
C GLY A 489 -10.05 23.47 17.77
N GLY A 490 -10.27 22.45 18.61
CA GLY A 490 -11.06 21.27 18.26
C GLY A 490 -10.36 19.94 18.55
N TYR A 491 -10.75 18.88 17.86
CA TYR A 491 -10.10 17.58 17.97
C TYR A 491 -8.95 17.47 16.95
N PHE A 492 -7.91 16.71 17.29
CA PHE A 492 -6.81 16.44 16.37
C PHE A 492 -6.49 14.95 16.26
N VAL A 493 -5.93 14.57 15.12
CA VAL A 493 -5.33 13.25 14.88
C VAL A 493 -3.92 13.41 14.30
N ARG A 494 -3.00 12.55 14.73
CA ARG A 494 -1.59 12.58 14.34
C ARG A 494 -1.21 11.32 13.55
N GLY A 495 -0.45 11.50 12.49
CA GLY A 495 0.02 10.40 11.63
C GLY A 495 1.31 10.77 10.90
N PHE A 496 1.90 9.81 10.16
CA PHE A 496 3.22 9.98 9.55
C PHE A 496 3.21 9.79 8.02
N LYS A 497 3.48 10.86 7.26
CA LYS A 497 3.79 10.79 5.83
C LYS A 497 5.30 10.70 5.59
N HIS A 498 5.86 9.50 5.75
CA HIS A 498 7.31 9.24 5.64
C HIS A 498 7.96 9.73 4.33
N ARG A 499 7.20 9.85 3.23
CA ARG A 499 7.69 10.37 1.94
C ARG A 499 8.09 11.86 1.97
N LYS A 500 7.76 12.61 3.02
CA LYS A 500 8.16 14.02 3.20
C LYS A 500 9.53 14.18 3.90
N GLY A 501 10.23 13.10 4.22
CA GLY A 501 11.52 13.12 4.93
C GLY A 501 11.37 13.10 6.45
N LYS A 502 12.46 12.79 7.19
CA LYS A 502 12.42 12.52 8.65
C LYS A 502 11.89 13.70 9.48
N GLY A 503 12.22 14.95 9.11
CA GLY A 503 11.81 16.15 9.84
C GLY A 503 10.38 16.64 9.58
N GLN A 504 9.75 16.22 8.47
CA GLN A 504 8.38 16.65 8.08
C GLN A 504 7.41 15.46 7.94
N ALA A 505 7.82 14.29 8.42
CA ALA A 505 6.99 13.09 8.33
C ALA A 505 5.74 13.21 9.20
N GLU A 506 5.85 13.81 10.38
CA GLU A 506 4.74 13.97 11.32
C GLU A 506 3.74 15.02 10.81
N GLN A 507 2.46 14.65 10.78
CA GLN A 507 1.37 15.55 10.46
C GLN A 507 0.31 15.47 11.56
N THR A 508 -0.09 16.63 12.06
CA THR A 508 -1.26 16.78 12.95
C THR A 508 -2.36 17.45 12.16
N LEU A 509 -3.52 16.80 12.07
CA LEU A 509 -4.70 17.29 11.36
C LEU A 509 -5.79 17.63 12.36
N LEU A 510 -6.43 18.78 12.19
CA LEU A 510 -7.67 19.10 12.90
C LEU A 510 -8.82 18.32 12.25
N VAL A 511 -9.72 17.79 13.08
CA VAL A 511 -10.86 17.00 12.63
C VAL A 511 -12.16 17.57 13.19
N ASN A 512 -13.21 17.49 12.39
CA ASN A 512 -14.54 17.92 12.79
C ASN A 512 -15.15 16.94 13.83
N SER A 513 -16.29 17.32 14.42
CA SER A 513 -16.97 16.53 15.44
C SER A 513 -17.41 15.15 14.94
N ALA A 514 -17.81 15.02 13.67
CA ALA A 514 -18.21 13.75 13.08
C ALA A 514 -17.02 12.77 13.01
N SER A 515 -15.90 13.21 12.44
CA SER A 515 -14.65 12.45 12.39
C SER A 515 -14.09 12.13 13.76
N ALA A 516 -14.17 13.05 14.73
CA ALA A 516 -13.79 12.80 16.12
C ALA A 516 -14.63 11.66 16.74
N ARG A 517 -15.94 11.64 16.49
CA ARG A 517 -16.83 10.55 16.92
C ARG A 517 -16.44 9.23 16.26
N THR A 518 -16.19 9.22 14.96
CA THR A 518 -15.76 8.03 14.20
C THR A 518 -14.42 7.49 14.74
N LEU A 519 -13.45 8.37 15.01
CA LEU A 519 -12.16 8.01 15.63
C LEU A 519 -12.34 7.39 17.02
N LEU A 520 -13.20 7.97 17.86
CA LEU A 520 -13.51 7.40 19.18
C LEU A 520 -14.14 6.01 19.08
N GLN A 521 -15.05 5.78 18.14
CA GLN A 521 -15.63 4.46 17.89
C GLN A 521 -14.56 3.44 17.46
N ILE A 522 -13.65 3.83 16.54
CA ILE A 522 -12.51 2.98 16.16
C ILE A 522 -11.67 2.64 17.39
N ILE A 523 -11.35 3.62 18.23
CA ILE A 523 -10.58 3.41 19.47
C ILE A 523 -11.29 2.41 20.39
N CYS A 524 -12.61 2.50 20.54
CA CYS A 524 -13.39 1.55 21.32
C CYS A 524 -13.38 0.13 20.73
N LEU A 525 -13.56 0.00 19.41
CA LEU A 525 -13.58 -1.28 18.71
C LEU A 525 -12.23 -2.01 18.76
N THR A 526 -11.15 -1.27 18.54
CA THR A 526 -9.78 -1.81 18.46
C THR A 526 -9.11 -2.00 19.82
N LYS A 527 -9.77 -1.63 20.92
CA LYS A 527 -9.26 -1.78 22.30
C LYS A 527 -8.89 -3.24 22.60
N VAL A 528 -9.75 -4.19 22.25
CA VAL A 528 -9.53 -5.63 22.51
C VAL A 528 -8.27 -6.16 21.82
N CYS A 529 -8.00 -5.69 20.59
CA CYS A 529 -6.77 -6.03 19.86
C CYS A 529 -5.53 -5.43 20.52
N ARG A 530 -5.60 -4.18 20.97
CA ARG A 530 -4.48 -3.52 21.65
C ARG A 530 -4.12 -4.21 22.95
N GLU A 531 -5.11 -4.53 23.77
CA GLU A 531 -4.90 -5.21 25.05
C GLU A 531 -4.24 -6.58 24.83
N TYR A 532 -4.69 -7.32 23.81
CA TYR A 532 -4.04 -8.57 23.41
C TYR A 532 -2.59 -8.36 22.96
N LEU A 533 -2.33 -7.44 22.02
CA LEU A 533 -0.97 -7.20 21.50
C LEU A 533 -0.01 -6.72 22.60
N LYS A 534 -0.49 -5.93 23.58
CA LYS A 534 0.30 -5.54 24.75
C LYS A 534 0.69 -6.76 25.60
N LYS A 535 -0.23 -7.70 25.85
CA LYS A 535 0.06 -8.95 26.56
C LYS A 535 1.12 -9.79 25.81
N GLN A 536 1.04 -9.81 24.48
CA GLN A 536 2.02 -10.50 23.62
C GLN A 536 3.33 -9.72 23.40
N LYS A 537 3.51 -8.57 24.05
CA LYS A 537 4.67 -7.66 23.86
C LYS A 537 4.93 -7.31 22.39
N ASN A 538 3.85 -7.18 21.61
CA ASN A 538 3.93 -6.81 20.19
C ASN A 538 3.83 -5.29 20.03
N ASP A 539 4.86 -4.70 19.43
CA ASP A 539 4.95 -3.26 19.21
C ASP A 539 3.77 -2.69 18.40
N SER A 540 3.05 -3.49 17.61
CA SER A 540 1.90 -2.98 16.83
C SER A 540 0.75 -2.45 17.70
N ALA A 541 0.75 -2.68 19.01
CA ALA A 541 -0.29 -2.24 19.94
C ALA A 541 -0.55 -0.72 19.96
N HIS A 542 0.38 0.11 19.48
CA HIS A 542 0.21 1.57 19.49
C HIS A 542 -0.55 2.12 18.27
N PHE A 543 -0.83 1.33 17.23
CA PHE A 543 -1.54 1.82 16.03
C PHE A 543 -3.06 2.01 16.25
N LEU A 544 -3.62 2.96 15.48
CA LEU A 544 -5.05 3.25 15.48
C LEU A 544 -5.87 2.11 14.87
N LEU A 545 -5.51 1.69 13.64
CA LEU A 545 -6.23 0.68 12.87
C LEU A 545 -5.59 -0.71 13.05
N LEU A 546 -6.23 -1.51 13.90
CA LEU A 546 -5.85 -2.90 14.17
C LEU A 546 -6.98 -3.83 13.78
N SER A 547 -6.66 -4.86 12.99
CA SER A 547 -7.64 -5.80 12.50
C SER A 547 -7.36 -7.22 12.98
N THR A 548 -8.43 -7.96 13.26
CA THR A 548 -8.40 -9.41 13.53
C THR A 548 -8.50 -10.26 12.25
N GLY A 549 -8.32 -9.63 11.08
CA GLY A 549 -8.49 -10.27 9.77
C GLY A 549 -9.98 -10.52 9.48
N ARG A 550 -10.34 -11.78 9.22
CA ARG A 550 -11.73 -12.19 8.92
C ARG A 550 -12.59 -12.42 10.16
N ALA A 551 -12.00 -12.87 11.27
CA ALA A 551 -12.72 -13.26 12.49
C ALA A 551 -11.79 -13.18 13.72
N PHE A 552 -11.40 -14.33 14.28
CA PHE A 552 -10.52 -14.45 15.46
C PHE A 552 -9.05 -14.71 15.09
N GLY A 553 -8.54 -14.01 14.07
CA GLY A 553 -7.13 -14.12 13.64
C GLY A 553 -6.21 -13.25 14.49
N TYR A 554 -4.91 -13.56 14.49
CA TYR A 554 -3.91 -12.76 15.21
C TYR A 554 -4.04 -11.26 14.83
N PRO A 555 -4.19 -10.34 15.80
CA PRO A 555 -4.40 -8.94 15.49
C PRO A 555 -3.19 -8.33 14.78
N THR A 556 -3.42 -7.65 13.67
CA THR A 556 -2.35 -7.02 12.90
C THR A 556 -2.70 -5.58 12.55
N ARG A 557 -1.66 -4.77 12.36
CA ARG A 557 -1.82 -3.43 11.79
C ARG A 557 -2.36 -3.52 10.37
N LEU A 558 -3.33 -2.67 10.05
CA LEU A 558 -3.79 -2.52 8.69
C LEU A 558 -2.71 -1.82 7.83
N ARG A 559 -2.11 -2.55 6.88
CA ARG A 559 -0.99 -2.07 6.04
C ARG A 559 -1.37 -1.69 4.60
N ARG A 560 -2.53 -2.14 4.11
CA ARG A 560 -3.04 -1.85 2.77
C ARG A 560 -4.56 -1.79 2.79
N THR A 561 -5.13 -0.61 2.60
CA THR A 561 -6.59 -0.47 2.45
C THR A 561 -7.12 -1.14 1.17
N VAL A 562 -6.25 -1.37 0.18
CA VAL A 562 -6.55 -2.07 -1.08
C VAL A 562 -6.88 -3.57 -0.85
N ASP A 563 -6.31 -4.18 0.18
CA ASP A 563 -6.52 -5.60 0.49
C ASP A 563 -7.94 -5.88 1.02
N MET A 564 -8.71 -4.83 1.36
CA MET A 564 -10.09 -4.96 1.86
C MET A 564 -11.09 -5.41 0.78
N ILE A 565 -10.79 -5.20 -0.51
CA ILE A 565 -11.71 -5.47 -1.64
C ILE A 565 -11.03 -6.33 -2.72
N GLY A 566 -9.86 -6.90 -2.42
CA GLY A 566 -9.02 -7.58 -3.41
C GLY A 566 -9.63 -8.84 -4.05
N SER A 567 -10.65 -9.44 -3.42
CA SER A 567 -11.30 -10.67 -3.91
C SER A 567 -12.68 -10.42 -4.53
N ASP A 568 -13.06 -11.24 -5.52
CA ASP A 568 -14.38 -11.16 -6.16
C ASP A 568 -15.54 -11.47 -5.22
N ARG A 569 -15.28 -12.21 -4.13
CA ARG A 569 -16.25 -12.38 -3.04
C ARG A 569 -16.46 -11.06 -2.31
N SER A 570 -15.39 -10.40 -1.89
CA SER A 570 -15.45 -9.11 -1.18
C SER A 570 -16.15 -8.02 -2.02
N ARG A 571 -15.94 -7.99 -3.34
CA ARG A 571 -16.64 -7.07 -4.25
C ARG A 571 -18.14 -7.33 -4.29
N ARG A 572 -18.55 -8.60 -4.39
CA ARG A 572 -19.97 -8.98 -4.38
C ARG A 572 -20.64 -8.64 -3.05
N ASP A 573 -19.99 -8.93 -1.94
CA ASP A 573 -20.50 -8.60 -0.61
C ASP A 573 -20.68 -7.09 -0.44
N LEU A 574 -19.69 -6.28 -0.86
CA LEU A 574 -19.77 -4.82 -0.81
C LEU A 574 -20.90 -4.28 -1.70
N SER A 575 -21.09 -4.83 -2.89
CA SER A 575 -22.20 -4.46 -3.78
C SER A 575 -23.56 -4.74 -3.14
N LEU A 576 -23.73 -5.91 -2.52
CA LEU A 576 -24.95 -6.23 -1.77
C LEU A 576 -25.16 -5.28 -0.58
N GLU A 577 -24.08 -4.85 0.08
CA GLU A 577 -24.19 -3.84 1.14
C GLU A 577 -24.64 -2.48 0.62
N PHE A 578 -24.20 -2.04 -0.57
CA PHE A 578 -24.71 -0.80 -1.17
C PHE A 578 -26.21 -0.89 -1.45
N VAL A 579 -26.66 -1.98 -2.07
CA VAL A 579 -28.10 -2.20 -2.31
C VAL A 579 -28.89 -2.17 -1.01
N ASN A 580 -28.46 -2.93 0.00
CA ASN A 580 -29.22 -3.11 1.24
C ASN A 580 -29.17 -1.91 2.20
N LEU A 581 -28.07 -1.14 2.20
CA LEU A 581 -27.84 -0.09 3.20
C LEU A 581 -27.93 1.33 2.63
N ALA A 582 -27.62 1.51 1.34
CA ALA A 582 -27.81 2.80 0.65
C ALA A 582 -29.07 2.81 -0.21
N GLY A 583 -29.71 1.66 -0.47
CA GLY A 583 -31.00 1.60 -1.17
C GLY A 583 -30.89 1.83 -2.68
N CYS A 584 -29.73 1.57 -3.28
CA CYS A 584 -29.51 1.79 -4.71
C CYS A 584 -29.71 0.52 -5.55
N SER A 585 -29.83 0.66 -6.87
CA SER A 585 -29.95 -0.50 -7.77
C SER A 585 -28.68 -1.35 -7.78
N LYS A 586 -28.82 -2.62 -8.18
CA LYS A 586 -27.71 -3.58 -8.23
C LYS A 586 -26.66 -3.17 -9.27
N GLU A 587 -27.10 -2.68 -10.41
CA GLU A 587 -26.26 -2.21 -11.50
C GLU A 587 -25.42 -1.01 -11.05
N TYR A 588 -26.04 -0.07 -10.33
CA TYR A 588 -25.35 1.09 -9.80
C TYR A 588 -24.40 0.73 -8.65
N ALA A 589 -24.77 -0.22 -7.80
CA ALA A 589 -23.87 -0.76 -6.78
C ALA A 589 -22.61 -1.41 -7.39
N ASP A 590 -22.77 -2.22 -8.44
CA ASP A 590 -21.64 -2.85 -9.13
C ASP A 590 -20.74 -1.82 -9.85
N TYR A 591 -21.33 -0.76 -10.39
CA TYR A 591 -20.61 0.41 -10.89
C TYR A 591 -19.75 1.06 -9.79
N LEU A 592 -20.32 1.37 -8.62
CA LEU A 592 -19.60 1.99 -7.51
C LEU A 592 -18.46 1.10 -7.00
N VAL A 593 -18.70 -0.22 -6.86
CA VAL A 593 -17.68 -1.18 -6.41
C VAL A 593 -16.48 -1.23 -7.35
N THR A 594 -16.68 -1.04 -8.65
CA THR A 594 -15.60 -1.05 -9.66
C THR A 594 -14.64 0.12 -9.46
N GLY A 595 -15.16 1.30 -9.11
CA GLY A 595 -14.37 2.50 -8.79
C GLY A 595 -13.98 2.65 -7.32
N PHE A 596 -14.40 1.73 -6.45
CA PHE A 596 -14.29 1.92 -5.00
C PHE A 596 -12.84 1.82 -4.51
N GLY A 597 -12.44 2.81 -3.72
CA GLY A 597 -11.24 2.76 -2.90
C GLY A 597 -11.01 4.10 -2.22
N LEU A 598 -10.28 4.11 -1.10
CA LEU A 598 -10.05 5.36 -0.36
C LEU A 598 -9.30 6.43 -1.18
N SER A 599 -8.40 6.02 -2.08
CA SER A 599 -7.72 6.98 -2.98
C SER A 599 -8.65 7.52 -4.07
N PRO A 600 -9.46 6.69 -4.77
CA PRO A 600 -10.50 7.19 -5.66
C PRO A 600 -11.54 8.08 -5.00
N ILE A 601 -12.02 7.72 -3.81
CA ILE A 601 -12.97 8.53 -3.04
C ILE A 601 -12.36 9.89 -2.70
N ARG A 602 -11.10 9.94 -2.26
CA ARG A 602 -10.42 11.22 -2.06
C ARG A 602 -10.30 12.03 -3.35
N ALA A 603 -9.98 11.38 -4.48
CA ALA A 603 -9.91 12.07 -5.76
C ALA A 603 -11.27 12.65 -6.16
N GLN A 604 -12.34 11.89 -5.97
CA GLN A 604 -13.72 12.30 -6.19
C GLN A 604 -14.08 13.58 -5.41
N LEU A 605 -13.75 13.63 -4.11
CA LEU A 605 -14.01 14.80 -3.27
C LEU A 605 -13.27 16.05 -3.76
N VAL A 606 -12.05 15.87 -4.23
CA VAL A 606 -11.23 16.95 -4.79
C VAL A 606 -11.79 17.44 -6.11
N THR A 607 -12.25 16.53 -6.97
CA THR A 607 -12.94 16.90 -8.22
C THR A 607 -14.24 17.63 -7.94
N LYS A 608 -15.04 17.17 -6.96
CA LYS A 608 -16.24 17.87 -6.52
C LYS A 608 -15.92 19.30 -6.08
N LEU A 609 -14.92 19.47 -5.21
CA LEU A 609 -14.51 20.79 -4.72
C LEU A 609 -14.18 21.72 -5.90
N TYR A 610 -13.47 21.21 -6.90
CA TYR A 610 -13.20 21.98 -8.12
C TYR A 610 -14.47 22.33 -8.90
N LEU A 611 -15.38 21.36 -9.09
CA LEU A 611 -16.64 21.59 -9.79
C LEU A 611 -17.56 22.59 -9.07
N ASP A 612 -17.40 22.76 -7.76
CA ASP A 612 -18.18 23.71 -6.96
C ASP A 612 -17.56 25.12 -6.90
N THR A 613 -16.22 25.21 -6.92
CA THR A 613 -15.50 26.47 -6.64
C THR A 613 -14.81 27.05 -7.87
N HIS A 614 -14.51 26.21 -8.85
CA HIS A 614 -13.66 26.49 -10.01
C HIS A 614 -12.25 27.01 -9.65
N ASP A 615 -11.84 26.88 -8.38
CA ASP A 615 -10.57 27.38 -7.88
C ASP A 615 -9.53 26.25 -7.74
N THR A 616 -8.50 26.30 -8.58
CA THR A 616 -7.39 25.36 -8.51
C THR A 616 -6.53 25.53 -7.25
N ALA A 617 -6.46 26.73 -6.68
CA ALA A 617 -5.72 27.01 -5.45
C ALA A 617 -6.43 26.41 -4.23
N GLU A 618 -7.76 26.51 -4.16
CA GLU A 618 -8.56 25.82 -3.14
C GLU A 618 -8.38 24.30 -3.19
N VAL A 619 -8.39 23.72 -4.40
CA VAL A 619 -8.07 22.30 -4.61
C VAL A 619 -6.68 21.94 -4.10
N ALA A 620 -5.66 22.74 -4.42
CA ALA A 620 -4.30 22.49 -3.95
C ALA A 620 -4.17 22.54 -2.42
N ARG A 621 -4.88 23.48 -1.78
CA ARG A 621 -4.98 23.58 -0.31
C ARG A 621 -5.66 22.35 0.28
N ALA A 622 -6.80 21.94 -0.25
CA ALA A 622 -7.54 20.74 0.17
C ALA A 622 -6.72 19.45 0.02
N LEU A 623 -5.80 19.39 -0.96
CA LEU A 623 -4.89 18.27 -1.12
C LEU A 623 -3.75 18.25 -0.07
N GLY A 624 -3.56 19.34 0.69
CA GLY A 624 -2.49 19.50 1.68
C GLY A 624 -1.12 19.70 1.04
N HIS A 625 -1.08 20.35 -0.12
CA HIS A 625 0.16 20.73 -0.79
C HIS A 625 0.75 21.97 -0.12
N SER A 626 2.06 21.95 0.15
CA SER A 626 2.77 23.09 0.75
C SER A 626 3.05 24.21 -0.25
N ARG A 627 2.92 23.94 -1.55
CA ARG A 627 3.03 24.89 -2.66
C ARG A 627 1.99 24.53 -3.70
N PHE A 628 1.42 25.55 -4.36
CA PHE A 628 0.53 25.33 -5.49
C PHE A 628 1.29 24.68 -6.64
N ARG A 629 0.71 23.63 -7.24
CA ARG A 629 1.26 22.95 -8.41
C ARG A 629 0.14 22.52 -9.34
N TYR A 630 0.00 23.21 -10.46
CA TYR A 630 -1.05 22.98 -11.45
C TYR A 630 -1.11 21.52 -11.93
N ARG A 631 0.04 20.93 -12.29
CA ARG A 631 0.11 19.51 -12.70
C ARG A 631 -0.41 18.54 -11.64
N GLN A 632 -0.28 18.87 -10.36
CA GLN A 632 -0.81 18.03 -9.29
C GLN A 632 -2.33 18.14 -9.20
N VAL A 633 -2.91 19.33 -9.45
CA VAL A 633 -4.36 19.51 -9.60
C VAL A 633 -4.87 18.69 -10.79
N CYS A 634 -4.19 18.75 -11.93
CA CYS A 634 -4.55 18.00 -13.14
C CYS A 634 -4.42 16.46 -13.01
N ARG A 635 -3.84 15.95 -11.91
CA ARG A 635 -3.88 14.50 -11.58
C ARG A 635 -5.21 14.07 -10.99
N TYR A 636 -6.01 15.00 -10.49
CA TYR A 636 -7.31 14.78 -9.85
C TYR A 636 -8.44 15.29 -10.73
N VAL A 637 -8.29 16.49 -11.30
CA VAL A 637 -9.26 17.11 -12.19
C VAL A 637 -8.76 17.00 -13.64
N PRO A 638 -9.56 16.47 -14.57
CA PRO A 638 -9.19 16.41 -15.98
C PRO A 638 -8.96 17.81 -16.60
N GLU A 639 -7.95 17.94 -17.45
CA GLU A 639 -7.56 19.23 -18.07
C GLU A 639 -8.68 19.85 -18.90
N ASN A 640 -9.47 19.05 -19.63
CA ASN A 640 -10.64 19.51 -20.37
C ASN A 640 -11.70 20.16 -19.47
N VAL A 641 -11.89 19.66 -18.24
CA VAL A 641 -12.81 20.27 -17.26
C VAL A 641 -12.25 21.60 -16.77
N VAL A 642 -10.94 21.67 -16.50
CA VAL A 642 -10.31 22.91 -16.05
C VAL A 642 -10.37 23.98 -17.15
N ASN A 643 -10.02 23.61 -18.38
CA ASN A 643 -10.01 24.50 -19.54
C ASN A 643 -11.39 25.07 -19.84
N PHE A 644 -12.46 24.26 -19.73
CA PHE A 644 -13.82 24.75 -19.93
C PHE A 644 -14.15 25.94 -19.01
N PHE A 645 -13.86 25.82 -17.71
CA PHE A 645 -14.15 26.90 -16.77
C PHE A 645 -13.23 28.11 -17.00
N MET A 646 -11.96 27.88 -17.34
CA MET A 646 -11.04 28.98 -17.70
C MET A 646 -11.53 29.74 -18.95
N GLU A 647 -11.94 29.05 -20.01
CA GLU A 647 -12.52 29.65 -21.22
C GLU A 647 -13.82 30.39 -20.92
N ARG A 648 -14.69 29.82 -20.06
CA ARG A 648 -15.93 30.47 -19.61
C ARG A 648 -15.64 31.79 -18.90
N TRP A 649 -14.66 31.84 -18.00
CA TRP A 649 -14.27 33.09 -17.33
C TRP A 649 -13.79 34.16 -18.30
N VAL A 650 -13.00 33.78 -19.31
CA VAL A 650 -12.57 34.70 -20.38
C VAL A 650 -13.77 35.24 -21.15
N ARG A 651 -14.72 34.38 -21.55
CA ARG A 651 -15.94 34.80 -22.25
C ARG A 651 -16.78 35.75 -21.39
N ILE A 652 -17.02 35.42 -20.12
CA ILE A 652 -17.76 36.31 -19.19
C ILE A 652 -17.06 37.67 -19.11
N HIS A 653 -15.74 37.69 -18.97
CA HIS A 653 -14.99 38.95 -18.87
C HIS A 653 -15.06 39.79 -20.16
N GLN A 654 -14.94 39.15 -21.33
CA GLN A 654 -15.10 39.82 -22.62
C GLN A 654 -16.52 40.34 -22.84
N THR A 655 -17.55 39.53 -22.55
CA THR A 655 -18.96 39.93 -22.63
C THR A 655 -19.24 41.09 -21.67
N ARG A 656 -18.67 41.07 -20.46
CA ARG A 656 -18.76 42.19 -19.50
C ARG A 656 -18.22 43.49 -20.11
N PHE A 657 -17.04 43.48 -20.73
CA PHE A 657 -16.50 44.67 -21.39
C PHE A 657 -17.42 45.19 -22.50
N VAL A 658 -17.96 44.30 -23.34
CA VAL A 658 -18.87 44.68 -24.42
C VAL A 658 -20.15 45.29 -23.85
N VAL A 659 -20.73 44.67 -22.82
CA VAL A 659 -21.96 45.12 -22.15
C VAL A 659 -21.75 46.48 -21.48
N GLU A 660 -20.61 46.72 -20.83
CA GLU A 660 -20.32 48.02 -20.20
C GLU A 660 -19.97 49.11 -21.21
N ALA A 661 -19.17 48.79 -22.24
CA ALA A 661 -18.81 49.76 -23.28
C ALA A 661 -20.01 50.24 -24.10
N LEU A 662 -21.09 49.45 -24.12
CA LEU A 662 -22.31 49.70 -24.88
C LEU A 662 -23.49 50.10 -24.00
N VAL A 663 -23.27 50.60 -22.77
CA VAL A 663 -24.35 50.92 -21.81
C VAL A 663 -25.45 51.79 -22.41
N ASP A 664 -25.09 52.76 -23.26
CA ASP A 664 -26.00 53.71 -23.92
C ASP A 664 -26.29 53.35 -25.39
N SER A 665 -25.84 52.20 -25.87
CA SER A 665 -25.98 51.80 -27.28
C SER A 665 -27.21 50.90 -27.48
N PRO A 666 -28.02 51.15 -28.53
CA PRO A 666 -29.13 50.25 -28.89
C PRO A 666 -28.65 48.85 -29.35
N TYR A 667 -27.34 48.68 -29.59
CA TYR A 667 -26.75 47.41 -30.02
C TYR A 667 -26.22 46.56 -28.86
N ARG A 668 -26.37 47.00 -27.60
CA ARG A 668 -25.83 46.34 -26.40
C ARG A 668 -26.18 44.84 -26.32
N LEU A 669 -27.45 44.50 -26.53
CA LEU A 669 -27.94 43.11 -26.51
C LEU A 669 -27.38 42.28 -27.67
N VAL A 670 -27.38 42.83 -28.88
CA VAL A 670 -26.91 42.11 -30.07
C VAL A 670 -25.41 41.85 -30.00
N ALA A 671 -24.64 42.84 -29.54
CA ALA A 671 -23.18 42.76 -29.46
C ALA A 671 -22.68 41.88 -28.31
N SER A 672 -23.43 41.75 -27.22
CA SER A 672 -23.07 40.87 -26.09
C SER A 672 -23.22 39.38 -26.42
N GLY A 673 -24.00 39.06 -27.46
CA GLY A 673 -24.30 37.68 -27.86
C GLY A 673 -25.30 36.97 -26.95
N LEU A 674 -25.96 37.70 -26.03
CA LEU A 674 -27.00 37.18 -25.15
C LEU A 674 -28.33 37.07 -25.89
N ALA A 675 -29.16 36.09 -25.54
CA ALA A 675 -30.34 35.75 -26.33
C ALA A 675 -31.48 36.79 -26.20
N ASN A 676 -31.60 37.45 -25.05
CA ASN A 676 -32.67 38.41 -24.78
C ASN A 676 -32.32 39.37 -23.63
N GLU A 677 -33.16 40.40 -23.47
CA GLU A 677 -32.98 41.45 -22.47
C GLU A 677 -32.99 40.93 -21.03
N SER A 678 -33.77 39.89 -20.73
CA SER A 678 -33.80 39.29 -19.39
C SER A 678 -32.46 38.64 -19.03
N GLU A 679 -31.82 37.97 -19.99
CA GLU A 679 -30.51 37.38 -19.82
C GLU A 679 -29.42 38.46 -19.69
N LEU A 680 -29.54 39.57 -20.43
CA LEU A 680 -28.66 40.73 -20.29
C LEU A 680 -28.74 41.35 -18.89
N VAL A 681 -29.95 41.58 -18.37
CA VAL A 681 -30.15 42.11 -17.01
C VAL A 681 -29.55 41.15 -15.98
N GLN A 682 -29.86 39.86 -16.08
CA GLN A 682 -29.32 38.85 -15.16
C GLN A 682 -27.79 38.76 -15.25
N PHE A 683 -27.21 38.85 -16.45
CA PHE A 683 -25.77 38.89 -16.63
C PHE A 683 -25.16 40.12 -15.95
N MET A 684 -25.75 41.29 -16.14
CA MET A 684 -25.28 42.54 -15.51
C MET A 684 -25.33 42.47 -13.98
N GLU A 685 -26.43 41.98 -13.41
CA GLU A 685 -26.59 41.81 -11.96
C GLU A 685 -25.52 40.89 -11.37
N ASN A 686 -25.16 39.83 -12.09
CA ASN A 686 -24.21 38.82 -11.61
C ASN A 686 -22.74 39.16 -11.88
N HIS A 687 -22.44 39.96 -12.91
CA HIS A 687 -21.09 40.10 -13.43
C HIS A 687 -20.60 41.54 -13.65
N CYS A 688 -21.47 42.56 -13.63
CA CYS A 688 -21.09 43.95 -13.90
C CYS A 688 -20.96 44.85 -12.65
N THR A 689 -21.30 44.37 -11.47
CA THR A 689 -21.49 45.17 -10.23
C THR A 689 -20.27 45.95 -9.72
N ASP A 690 -19.04 45.51 -10.01
CA ASP A 690 -17.82 46.10 -9.40
C ASP A 690 -17.26 47.35 -10.12
N LEU A 691 -17.60 47.60 -11.38
CA LEU A 691 -16.99 48.71 -12.14
C LEU A 691 -17.52 50.09 -11.73
N HIS A 692 -18.66 50.12 -11.03
CA HIS A 692 -19.26 51.36 -10.54
C HIS A 692 -18.63 51.87 -9.23
N GLN A 693 -17.71 51.13 -8.60
CA GLN A 693 -17.10 51.50 -7.31
C GLN A 693 -15.65 52.01 -7.39
N THR A 694 -14.99 51.94 -8.55
CA THR A 694 -13.72 52.66 -8.71
C THR A 694 -14.01 54.15 -8.75
N GLU A 695 -13.48 54.84 -7.75
CA GLU A 695 -13.32 56.29 -7.69
C GLU A 695 -13.22 56.85 -9.10
N SER A 696 -14.07 57.83 -9.39
CA SER A 696 -14.07 58.59 -10.63
C SER A 696 -12.63 58.87 -11.07
N PHE A 697 -12.11 58.06 -12.00
CA PHE A 697 -10.86 58.35 -12.66
C PHE A 697 -11.10 59.69 -13.33
N SER A 698 -10.49 60.74 -12.78
CA SER A 698 -10.54 62.07 -13.35
C SER A 698 -10.16 61.93 -14.81
N ASN A 699 -11.08 62.31 -15.71
CA ASN A 699 -10.89 62.33 -17.16
C ASN A 699 -9.77 63.30 -17.60
N ASP A 700 -9.00 63.86 -16.67
CA ASP A 700 -7.84 64.71 -16.88
C ASP A 700 -6.58 63.90 -17.24
N GLY A 701 -6.73 62.85 -18.04
CA GLY A 701 -5.58 62.27 -18.75
C GLY A 701 -5.02 63.32 -19.74
N PRO A 702 -3.69 63.43 -19.91
CA PRO A 702 -3.10 64.42 -20.79
C PRO A 702 -3.70 64.33 -22.21
N PRO A 703 -3.94 65.47 -22.90
CA PRO A 703 -4.49 65.46 -24.25
C PRO A 703 -3.63 64.58 -25.17
N GLY A 704 -4.26 63.63 -25.88
CA GLY A 704 -3.58 62.77 -26.86
C GLY A 704 -3.41 61.29 -26.49
N VAL A 705 -3.88 60.83 -25.31
CA VAL A 705 -3.89 59.37 -24.99
C VAL A 705 -4.83 58.60 -25.92
N ARG A 706 -6.01 59.16 -26.27
CA ARG A 706 -6.95 58.54 -27.21
C ARG A 706 -6.43 58.45 -28.65
N GLU A 707 -5.57 59.37 -29.08
CA GLU A 707 -4.94 59.30 -30.41
C GLU A 707 -3.83 58.25 -30.47
N ARG A 708 -3.07 58.06 -29.38
CA ARG A 708 -2.08 56.99 -29.28
C ARG A 708 -2.68 55.58 -29.21
N LEU A 709 -3.91 55.45 -28.70
CA LEU A 709 -4.63 54.18 -28.64
C LEU A 709 -5.34 53.79 -29.95
N LYS A 710 -5.44 54.68 -30.96
CA LYS A 710 -6.10 54.37 -32.24
C LYS A 710 -5.42 53.23 -33.01
N ASP A 711 -4.11 53.08 -32.83
CA ASP A 711 -3.30 52.05 -33.49
C ASP A 711 -3.00 50.86 -32.56
N ALA A 712 -3.55 50.84 -31.35
CA ALA A 712 -3.33 49.75 -30.40
C ALA A 712 -4.07 48.49 -30.85
N THR A 713 -3.33 47.49 -31.29
CA THR A 713 -3.87 46.18 -31.71
C THR A 713 -4.09 45.21 -30.55
N THR A 714 -3.61 45.55 -29.34
CA THR A 714 -3.59 44.62 -28.21
C THR A 714 -3.79 45.36 -26.89
N LEU A 715 -4.72 44.87 -26.08
CA LEU A 715 -5.01 45.33 -24.72
C LEU A 715 -4.59 44.24 -23.74
N ILE A 716 -3.80 44.60 -22.73
CA ILE A 716 -3.34 43.68 -21.69
C ILE A 716 -3.87 44.18 -20.34
N GLY A 717 -4.72 43.38 -19.70
CA GLY A 717 -5.16 43.62 -18.33
C GLY A 717 -4.05 43.27 -17.34
N ILE A 718 -3.75 44.19 -16.42
CA ILE A 718 -2.68 44.02 -15.43
C ILE A 718 -3.17 44.37 -14.03
N ASP A 719 -2.75 43.54 -13.08
CA ASP A 719 -2.87 43.76 -11.64
C ASP A 719 -1.57 43.28 -10.95
N ALA A 720 -1.49 43.43 -9.63
CA ALA A 720 -0.30 43.01 -8.87
C ALA A 720 0.02 41.51 -9.02
N GLY A 721 -0.99 40.65 -9.16
CA GLY A 721 -0.81 39.21 -9.33
C GLY A 721 -0.24 38.86 -10.70
N VAL A 722 -0.78 39.45 -11.77
CA VAL A 722 -0.25 39.31 -13.14
C VAL A 722 1.19 39.79 -13.19
N MET A 723 1.48 40.95 -12.61
CA MET A 723 2.85 41.49 -12.58
C MET A 723 3.79 40.62 -11.74
N THR A 724 3.33 40.04 -10.63
CA THR A 724 4.13 39.07 -9.85
C THR A 724 4.57 37.89 -10.71
N VAL A 725 3.65 37.31 -11.49
CA VAL A 725 3.94 36.17 -12.36
C VAL A 725 4.88 36.56 -13.49
N LEU A 726 4.59 37.65 -14.22
CA LEU A 726 5.41 38.11 -15.34
C LEU A 726 6.83 38.46 -14.88
N CYS A 727 6.98 39.20 -13.77
CA CYS A 727 8.30 39.49 -13.20
C CYS A 727 9.02 38.21 -12.75
N SER A 728 8.30 37.24 -12.16
CA SER A 728 8.91 35.95 -11.76
C SER A 728 9.43 35.16 -12.98
N ILE A 729 8.73 35.22 -14.12
CA ILE A 729 9.15 34.59 -15.38
C ILE A 729 10.45 35.22 -15.90
N SER A 730 10.50 36.56 -15.99
CA SER A 730 11.71 37.27 -16.42
C SER A 730 12.90 36.96 -15.52
N VAL A 731 12.71 36.94 -14.20
CA VAL A 731 13.76 36.60 -13.22
C VAL A 731 14.26 35.16 -13.39
N ALA A 732 13.35 34.20 -13.54
CA ALA A 732 13.70 32.79 -13.67
C ALA A 732 14.47 32.47 -14.96
N CYS A 733 14.08 33.08 -16.09
CA CYS A 733 14.75 32.89 -17.37
C CYS A 733 16.12 33.57 -17.43
N ALA A 734 16.33 34.67 -16.68
CA ALA A 734 17.64 35.33 -16.57
C ALA A 734 18.65 34.54 -15.70
N GLY A 735 18.19 33.63 -14.83
CA GLY A 735 18.98 32.91 -13.82
C GLY A 735 19.90 31.77 -14.29
N GLY A 736 20.03 31.53 -15.59
CA GLY A 736 21.21 30.88 -16.21
C GLY A 736 21.52 29.40 -15.94
N SER A 737 20.73 28.64 -15.18
CA SER A 737 21.09 27.23 -14.86
C SER A 737 20.53 26.18 -15.84
N ARG A 738 19.46 26.48 -16.57
CA ARG A 738 18.72 25.58 -17.45
C ARG A 738 18.16 26.33 -18.66
N VAL A 739 17.96 25.64 -19.78
CA VAL A 739 17.35 26.20 -21.00
C VAL A 739 15.83 26.31 -20.79
N PRO A 740 15.23 27.50 -20.88
CA PRO A 740 13.77 27.67 -20.81
C PRO A 740 13.06 27.01 -21.99
N SER A 741 11.81 26.60 -21.80
CA SER A 741 10.97 26.06 -22.85
C SER A 741 10.54 27.15 -23.85
N ALA A 742 10.12 26.74 -25.06
CA ALA A 742 9.65 27.68 -26.07
C ALA A 742 8.46 28.53 -25.60
N ARG A 743 7.59 27.97 -24.75
CA ARG A 743 6.48 28.72 -24.12
C ARG A 743 6.98 29.73 -23.10
N ALA A 744 8.01 29.38 -22.33
CA ALA A 744 8.60 30.31 -21.39
C ALA A 744 9.25 31.50 -22.11
N ASN A 745 9.97 31.25 -23.20
CA ASN A 745 10.55 32.31 -24.03
C ASN A 745 9.49 33.24 -24.60
N PHE A 746 8.37 32.70 -25.10
CA PHE A 746 7.24 33.53 -25.54
C PHE A 746 6.73 34.46 -24.43
N TRP A 747 6.57 33.95 -23.20
CA TRP A 747 6.09 34.79 -22.10
C TRP A 747 7.12 35.82 -21.63
N VAL A 748 8.43 35.56 -21.77
CA VAL A 748 9.48 36.57 -21.56
C VAL A 748 9.39 37.66 -22.64
N GLU A 749 9.19 37.28 -23.90
CA GLU A 749 8.99 38.21 -25.02
C GLU A 749 7.73 39.09 -24.84
N VAL A 750 6.77 38.68 -24.01
CA VAL A 750 5.62 39.50 -23.60
C VAL A 750 5.93 40.31 -22.34
N ALA A 751 6.53 39.69 -21.33
CA ALA A 751 6.77 40.28 -20.02
C ALA A 751 7.74 41.46 -20.09
N ASP A 752 8.88 41.30 -20.74
CA ASP A 752 9.95 42.30 -20.72
C ASP A 752 9.53 43.62 -21.41
N PRO A 753 8.92 43.61 -22.61
CA PRO A 753 8.41 44.83 -23.23
C PRO A 753 7.30 45.48 -22.41
N LEU A 754 6.40 44.69 -21.81
CA LEU A 754 5.31 45.23 -20.99
C LEU A 754 5.85 45.91 -19.72
N ILE A 755 6.81 45.29 -19.04
CA ILE A 755 7.49 45.86 -17.88
C ILE A 755 8.18 47.16 -18.27
N ALA A 756 8.90 47.19 -19.40
CA ALA A 756 9.58 48.38 -19.90
C ALA A 756 8.60 49.51 -20.25
N GLU A 757 7.44 49.19 -20.83
CA GLU A 757 6.41 50.18 -21.15
C GLU A 757 5.75 50.75 -19.89
N ILE A 758 5.41 49.92 -18.90
CA ILE A 758 4.87 50.41 -17.62
C ILE A 758 5.85 51.36 -16.93
N GLU A 759 7.16 51.09 -17.02
CA GLU A 759 8.19 51.99 -16.52
C GLU A 759 8.26 53.30 -17.31
N SER A 760 8.13 53.25 -18.64
CA SER A 760 8.17 54.45 -19.50
C SER A 760 7.01 55.41 -19.20
N ILE A 761 5.86 54.87 -18.80
CA ILE A 761 4.65 55.64 -18.47
C ILE A 761 4.42 55.80 -16.96
N ARG A 762 5.40 55.46 -16.11
CA ARG A 762 5.26 55.44 -14.63
C ARG A 762 4.69 56.75 -14.06
N GLU A 763 5.13 57.90 -14.55
CA GLU A 763 4.63 59.20 -14.09
C GLU A 763 3.21 59.51 -14.58
N ILE A 764 2.80 58.94 -15.71
CA ILE A 764 1.49 59.14 -16.34
C ILE A 764 0.46 58.17 -15.76
N ARG A 765 0.89 56.95 -15.42
CA ARG A 765 0.06 55.84 -14.90
C ARG A 765 0.66 55.26 -13.61
N PRO A 766 0.62 56.04 -12.51
CA PRO A 766 1.18 55.59 -11.23
C PRO A 766 0.44 54.38 -10.66
N ASP A 767 -0.82 54.16 -11.05
CA ASP A 767 -1.62 52.98 -10.74
C ASP A 767 -0.99 51.69 -11.29
N LEU A 768 -0.54 51.72 -12.55
CA LEU A 768 0.12 50.57 -13.20
C LEU A 768 1.52 50.33 -12.63
N ALA A 769 2.24 51.42 -12.35
CA ALA A 769 3.54 51.35 -11.71
C ALA A 769 3.46 50.72 -10.31
N ARG A 770 2.41 51.03 -9.53
CA ARG A 770 2.15 50.39 -8.25
C ARG A 770 2.01 48.87 -8.38
N TYR A 771 1.23 48.39 -9.36
CA TYR A 771 1.09 46.95 -9.61
C TYR A 771 2.43 46.29 -10.00
N LEU A 772 3.24 46.97 -10.81
CA LEU A 772 4.58 46.49 -11.16
C LEU A 772 5.49 46.42 -9.93
N ASP A 773 5.50 47.44 -9.08
CA ASP A 773 6.33 47.49 -7.88
C ASP A 773 5.94 46.40 -6.87
N GLU A 774 4.64 46.20 -6.65
CA GLU A 774 4.11 45.09 -5.84
C GLU A 774 4.49 43.73 -6.45
N GLY A 775 4.36 43.60 -7.78
CA GLY A 775 4.72 42.39 -8.51
C GLY A 775 6.20 42.03 -8.38
N ARG A 776 7.09 43.02 -8.51
CA ARG A 776 8.54 42.83 -8.33
C ARG A 776 8.90 42.47 -6.90
N ALA A 777 8.26 43.09 -5.91
CA ALA A 777 8.52 42.79 -4.50
C ALA A 777 8.18 41.34 -4.13
N LEU A 778 7.19 40.75 -4.81
CA LEU A 778 6.74 39.38 -4.61
C LEU A 778 7.32 38.37 -5.62
N ALA A 779 8.11 38.84 -6.59
CA ALA A 779 8.65 37.99 -7.65
C ALA A 779 9.64 36.96 -7.10
N ASP A 780 9.45 35.69 -7.48
CA ASP A 780 10.31 34.59 -7.07
C ASP A 780 10.35 33.54 -8.19
N ALA A 781 11.56 33.21 -8.66
CA ALA A 781 11.76 32.19 -9.69
C ALA A 781 11.13 30.84 -9.30
N ALA A 782 11.09 30.52 -8.00
CA ALA A 782 10.50 29.28 -7.49
C ALA A 782 8.97 29.19 -7.71
N LEU A 783 8.29 30.31 -7.99
CA LEU A 783 6.86 30.32 -8.31
C LEU A 783 6.59 29.74 -9.70
N VAL A 784 7.55 29.84 -10.62
CA VAL A 784 7.38 29.57 -12.06
C VAL A 784 8.37 28.54 -12.62
N GLU A 785 9.36 28.12 -11.84
CA GLU A 785 10.45 27.21 -12.23
C GLU A 785 9.97 25.93 -12.94
N GLU A 786 8.94 25.26 -12.41
CA GLU A 786 8.39 24.04 -13.03
C GLU A 786 7.72 24.32 -14.39
N ILE A 787 7.11 25.49 -14.58
CA ILE A 787 6.42 25.87 -15.83
C ILE A 787 7.44 26.29 -16.91
N ILE A 788 8.57 26.87 -16.48
CA ILE A 788 9.57 27.46 -17.37
C ILE A 788 10.50 26.41 -18.00
N PHE A 789 10.91 25.40 -17.25
CA PHE A 789 11.96 24.45 -17.68
C PHE A 789 11.41 23.09 -18.13
N GLU A 790 10.10 22.94 -18.25
CA GLU A 790 9.43 21.79 -18.87
C GLU A 790 9.03 22.07 -20.31
#